data_AF-A0A9X1X5K5-F1
#
_entry.id   AF-A0A9X1X5K5-F1
#
_cell.length_a   1.000
_cell.length_b   1.000
_cell.length_c   1.000
_cell.angle_alpha   90.00
_cell.angle_beta   90.00
_cell.angle_gamma   90.00
#
_symmetry.space_group_name_H-M   'P 1'
#
loop_
_entity.id
_entity.type
_entity.pdbx_description
1 polymer ?
#
loop_
_entity_poly.entity_id
_entity_poly.type
_entity_poly.pdbx_seq_one_letter_code
_entity_poly.pdbx_strand_id
1 'polypeptide(L)'
;MLTRLKIAQFITACTLLLSVVNVLGQKTQRVYLSGTGSDHTVKWDFFCTAGRNSGKWTTIPVPSNWELQGFGKYNYGLDKDSLKGREEGLYKYNFKVQASWKGNSIQIVFEGSMTDTEVKINGQSVGAIHQGSFYCFKYDITPLLKYGGDNLLEVRVAKYSANKSVNDAERKGDFWVFGGIYRPVYLEAAPAQHIRSVAVDAKADGQFKANLKLAGTSTASKVTAQIYTLTGQKVGAPFTGSIAKGDTVARIQGKVVNPKLWTPEMPNLYNVVFTLSGKAGAIHTVTQRFGFRTIELRERDGIYVNNVKIKFKGVNHHSFWPTTGRTTNKTLSIEDVKLMKDMNMNAVRMSHYPPDDHFLDVCDSLGLFVLDELCGWHNKYDTPTGSKLVHEMIEHDVNHPSIVMWDNGNEGGFNFELDHWFDELDIQKRPLIHPWAVFRGTDTQHYINYDYGAGTHLHGHDIVFPTEFLHGLYDGGHGAGLDDYWEQMYRTPLSAGGFLWVFADEAVVRTDRNGELDADGDHGPDGIVGPYHEKEGSYYTIKEVWSPVYLAPKEITPAFDGKLTVQNRFIYTNLKQCSFTWKLASFDGPHLTGSKRAITGGINAPEVAPGHYGELSLKLPTNWKTYDVLYVTAFDPARHELFTWSMPITLPAKMAAKLVDKSGAAKPEISETDSIYRVKANGVQLEFSRNNGVLMQVKNGKGNIPFNNGPVLSQGQAQAGFQSLSHRYEGNNLIIEAQFGKKTIEKELKWTIHSSGIVQLDVKYFPTDYEFDYMGVNFSFPESQVKGITYLGSGPYRVWKNRLKGTSLGVWNKPYNNTITGQGNVIYPEFKGYYSNLYWVKLQNTSQPVTIYCASEDVYLRLFTPANPKNVYNTAPPFPVGDISFMHAIPAIGTKSQKAENTGPAGIKNRYYDYSRDPEYAKPLTLYFDFSGNE
;
A
#
# COMPACT_ATOMS: atom_id res chain seq x y z
N MET A 1 88.03 19.42 -1.46
CA MET A 1 87.52 19.53 -0.07
C MET A 1 86.05 20.00 -0.07
N LEU A 2 85.19 19.40 -0.91
CA LEU A 2 83.82 19.88 -1.19
C LEU A 2 82.82 18.73 -1.39
N THR A 3 83.12 17.55 -0.85
CA THR A 3 82.37 16.30 -1.07
C THR A 3 82.09 15.52 0.21
N ARG A 4 82.17 16.17 1.38
CA ARG A 4 81.78 15.55 2.68
C ARG A 4 80.67 16.27 3.46
N LEU A 5 80.19 17.43 3.01
CA LEU A 5 79.13 18.17 3.74
C LEU A 5 77.70 18.02 3.19
N LYS A 6 77.48 17.38 2.02
CA LYS A 6 76.14 17.26 1.42
C LYS A 6 75.39 15.95 1.70
N ILE A 7 76.03 14.95 2.30
CA ILE A 7 75.39 13.66 2.62
C ILE A 7 74.75 13.66 4.02
N ALA A 8 75.27 14.47 4.95
CA ALA A 8 74.69 14.57 6.30
C ALA A 8 73.34 15.32 6.31
N GLN A 9 73.13 16.32 5.46
CA GLN A 9 71.87 17.07 5.41
C GLN A 9 70.75 16.37 4.62
N PHE A 10 71.08 15.42 3.73
CA PHE A 10 70.07 14.67 2.98
C PHE A 10 69.50 13.48 3.78
N ILE A 11 70.28 12.91 4.70
CA ILE A 11 69.82 11.81 5.57
C ILE A 11 68.93 12.34 6.70
N THR A 12 69.13 13.57 7.17
CA THR A 12 68.23 14.19 8.18
C THR A 12 66.93 14.74 7.57
N ALA A 13 66.93 15.14 6.29
CA ALA A 13 65.72 15.58 5.60
C ALA A 13 64.80 14.40 5.19
N CYS A 14 65.36 13.24 4.86
CA CYS A 14 64.56 12.02 4.60
C CYS A 14 64.06 11.33 5.87
N THR A 15 64.60 11.64 7.06
CA THR A 15 64.06 11.15 8.34
C THR A 15 63.01 12.08 8.95
N LEU A 16 62.92 13.36 8.53
CA LEU A 16 61.85 14.28 8.95
C LEU A 16 60.60 14.29 8.05
N LEU A 17 60.62 13.62 6.89
CA LEU A 17 59.46 13.44 6.01
C LEU A 17 58.71 12.11 6.23
N LEU A 18 59.15 11.31 7.21
CA LEU A 18 58.54 10.03 7.59
C LEU A 18 57.68 10.11 8.87
N SER A 19 57.42 11.30 9.42
CA SER A 19 56.77 11.45 10.74
C SER A 19 55.60 12.45 10.77
N VAL A 20 54.83 12.55 9.68
CA VAL A 20 53.43 13.00 9.76
C VAL A 20 52.53 12.05 8.96
N VAL A 21 52.61 10.76 9.29
CA VAL A 21 51.45 9.90 9.09
C VAL A 21 50.44 10.37 10.12
N ASN A 22 49.46 11.18 9.71
CA ASN A 22 48.23 11.29 10.47
C ASN A 22 47.69 9.86 10.57
N VAL A 23 47.93 9.21 11.70
CA VAL A 23 47.42 7.88 11.99
C VAL A 23 45.90 8.00 12.04
N LEU A 24 45.27 7.81 10.88
CA LEU A 24 43.83 7.74 10.77
C LEU A 24 43.39 6.55 11.64
N GLY A 25 42.44 6.78 12.54
CA GLY A 25 41.92 5.71 13.38
C GLY A 25 41.37 4.59 12.52
N GLN A 26 41.57 3.35 12.95
CA GLN A 26 41.07 2.18 12.23
C GLN A 26 39.53 2.22 12.20
N LYS A 27 38.92 1.67 11.16
CA LYS A 27 37.46 1.50 11.06
C LYS A 27 37.11 0.04 11.27
N THR A 28 35.93 -0.25 11.82
CA THR A 28 35.36 -1.60 11.76
C THR A 28 35.27 -2.02 10.30
N GLN A 29 35.86 -3.18 9.98
CA GLN A 29 35.74 -3.79 8.66
C GLN A 29 34.59 -4.79 8.67
N ARG A 30 33.70 -4.71 7.68
CA ARG A 30 32.61 -5.67 7.48
C ARG A 30 32.91 -6.56 6.28
N VAL A 31 32.81 -7.89 6.45
CA VAL A 31 32.99 -8.88 5.38
C VAL A 31 31.82 -9.85 5.39
N TYR A 32 30.98 -9.81 4.34
CA TYR A 32 29.87 -10.73 4.20
C TYR A 32 30.35 -12.15 3.89
N LEU A 33 29.85 -13.12 4.66
CA LEU A 33 30.07 -14.56 4.46
C LEU A 33 28.90 -15.18 3.67
N SER A 34 27.70 -14.63 3.89
CA SER A 34 26.56 -14.79 2.98
C SER A 34 26.63 -13.76 1.86
N GLY A 35 25.53 -13.54 1.16
CA GLY A 35 25.32 -12.28 0.44
C GLY A 35 24.51 -11.24 1.25
N THR A 36 23.96 -10.22 0.59
CA THR A 36 23.37 -9.03 1.23
C THR A 36 21.84 -8.98 1.21
N GLY A 37 21.19 -9.91 0.51
CA GLY A 37 19.74 -9.98 0.36
C GLY A 37 19.37 -11.06 -0.67
N SER A 38 18.11 -11.13 -1.07
CA SER A 38 17.65 -12.11 -2.07
C SER A 38 18.25 -11.94 -3.47
N ASP A 39 18.75 -10.76 -3.81
CA ASP A 39 19.37 -10.42 -5.09
C ASP A 39 20.88 -10.74 -5.14
N HIS A 40 21.53 -10.85 -3.99
CA HIS A 40 22.93 -11.20 -3.85
C HIS A 40 23.06 -12.25 -2.75
N THR A 41 23.25 -13.51 -3.14
CA THR A 41 23.40 -14.64 -2.21
C THR A 41 24.74 -15.34 -2.42
N VAL A 42 25.18 -16.11 -1.42
CA VAL A 42 26.36 -16.98 -1.50
C VAL A 42 25.94 -18.40 -1.21
N LYS A 43 26.41 -19.37 -2.01
CA LYS A 43 26.08 -20.77 -1.81
C LYS A 43 26.88 -21.37 -0.65
N TRP A 44 26.18 -21.97 0.30
CA TRP A 44 26.75 -22.72 1.42
C TRP A 44 26.39 -24.19 1.29
N ASP A 45 27.18 -25.09 1.86
CA ASP A 45 26.82 -26.50 1.97
C ASP A 45 25.63 -26.62 2.94
N PHE A 46 24.65 -27.46 2.60
CA PHE A 46 23.37 -27.53 3.30
C PHE A 46 22.85 -28.96 3.42
N PHE A 47 22.27 -29.27 4.57
CA PHE A 47 21.56 -30.52 4.84
C PHE A 47 20.26 -30.22 5.59
N CYS A 48 19.12 -30.59 5.00
CA CYS A 48 17.81 -30.51 5.65
C CYS A 48 17.49 -31.86 6.32
N THR A 49 17.05 -31.87 7.58
CA THR A 49 16.84 -33.12 8.33
C THR A 49 15.55 -33.85 7.96
N ALA A 50 14.50 -33.14 7.56
CA ALA A 50 13.22 -33.71 7.16
C ALA A 50 12.51 -32.83 6.11
N GLY A 51 11.37 -33.30 5.59
CA GLY A 51 10.60 -32.60 4.56
C GLY A 51 11.13 -32.84 3.14
N ARG A 52 10.87 -31.91 2.23
CA ARG A 52 11.32 -32.02 0.84
C ARG A 52 12.85 -31.93 0.77
N ASN A 53 13.43 -32.70 -0.15
CA ASN A 53 14.88 -32.71 -0.41
C ASN A 53 15.78 -32.92 0.83
N SER A 54 15.30 -33.64 1.86
CA SER A 54 16.04 -33.91 3.10
C SER A 54 16.95 -35.13 3.02
N GLY A 55 17.80 -35.33 4.04
CA GLY A 55 18.58 -36.55 4.24
C GLY A 55 19.88 -36.65 3.42
N LYS A 56 20.27 -35.57 2.71
CA LYS A 56 21.48 -35.50 1.90
C LYS A 56 22.13 -34.12 1.96
N TRP A 57 23.45 -34.07 1.85
CA TRP A 57 24.19 -32.81 1.69
C TRP A 57 24.06 -32.29 0.25
N THR A 58 23.87 -30.98 0.12
CA THR A 58 23.77 -30.23 -1.13
C THR A 58 24.26 -28.81 -0.89
N THR A 59 23.85 -27.83 -1.71
CA THR A 59 24.11 -26.41 -1.47
C THR A 59 22.82 -25.59 -1.45
N ILE A 60 22.78 -24.51 -0.68
CA ILE A 60 21.68 -23.54 -0.64
C ILE A 60 22.22 -22.10 -0.73
N PRO A 61 21.53 -21.17 -1.42
CA PRO A 61 21.87 -19.75 -1.31
C PRO A 61 21.62 -19.22 0.11
N VAL A 62 22.52 -18.38 0.59
CA VAL A 62 22.38 -17.66 1.87
C VAL A 62 22.57 -16.16 1.62
N PRO A 63 21.64 -15.30 2.05
CA PRO A 63 20.42 -15.64 2.79
C PRO A 63 19.32 -16.29 1.93
N SER A 64 18.49 -17.16 2.53
CA SER A 64 17.22 -17.64 1.96
C SER A 64 16.32 -18.33 2.98
N ASN A 65 15.02 -18.41 2.68
CA ASN A 65 14.10 -19.37 3.30
C ASN A 65 14.13 -20.71 2.54
N TRP A 66 14.37 -21.82 3.24
CA TRP A 66 14.65 -23.09 2.56
C TRP A 66 13.44 -23.67 1.82
N GLU A 67 12.21 -23.31 2.21
CA GLU A 67 10.99 -23.78 1.56
C GLU A 67 10.91 -23.29 0.12
N LEU A 68 11.28 -22.02 -0.10
CA LEU A 68 11.35 -21.37 -1.40
C LEU A 68 12.52 -21.91 -2.24
N GLN A 69 13.49 -22.58 -1.61
CA GLN A 69 14.58 -23.28 -2.29
C GLN A 69 14.28 -24.79 -2.53
N GLY A 70 13.04 -25.22 -2.25
CA GLY A 70 12.59 -26.59 -2.50
C GLY A 70 12.88 -27.59 -1.37
N PHE A 71 13.26 -27.11 -0.18
CA PHE A 71 13.50 -27.95 0.99
C PHE A 71 12.35 -27.86 2.00
N GLY A 72 12.42 -28.68 3.05
CA GLY A 72 11.52 -28.59 4.19
C GLY A 72 10.03 -28.71 3.83
N LYS A 73 9.18 -28.13 4.66
CA LYS A 73 7.72 -28.19 4.51
C LYS A 73 7.10 -26.80 4.66
N TYR A 74 6.32 -26.36 3.67
CA TYR A 74 5.47 -25.17 3.80
C TYR A 74 4.38 -25.41 4.84
N ASN A 75 4.14 -24.42 5.69
CA ASN A 75 2.97 -24.34 6.56
C ASN A 75 2.72 -22.87 6.91
N TYR A 76 1.48 -22.59 7.27
CA TYR A 76 1.03 -21.30 7.80
C TYR A 76 1.03 -21.32 9.33
N GLY A 77 1.03 -20.16 9.99
CA GLY A 77 1.08 -20.10 11.46
C GLY A 77 -0.21 -20.62 12.12
N LEU A 78 -1.36 -20.41 11.50
CA LEU A 78 -2.67 -20.90 11.94
C LEU A 78 -2.95 -22.38 11.62
N ASP A 79 -2.03 -23.05 10.90
CA ASP A 79 -2.18 -24.47 10.58
C ASP A 79 -2.30 -25.35 11.82
N LYS A 80 -3.04 -26.46 11.69
CA LYS A 80 -3.05 -27.54 12.68
C LYS A 80 -1.62 -28.04 12.90
N ASP A 81 -1.28 -28.38 14.15
CA ASP A 81 0.08 -28.78 14.52
C ASP A 81 0.63 -29.96 13.68
N SER A 82 -0.22 -30.90 13.29
CA SER A 82 0.14 -32.03 12.41
C SER A 82 0.59 -31.63 11.00
N LEU A 83 0.27 -30.42 10.56
CA LEU A 83 0.68 -29.86 9.27
C LEU A 83 2.00 -29.09 9.37
N LYS A 84 2.45 -28.71 10.56
CA LYS A 84 3.65 -27.87 10.74
C LYS A 84 4.96 -28.63 10.49
N GLY A 85 5.90 -27.97 9.81
CA GLY A 85 7.27 -28.45 9.65
C GLY A 85 8.06 -28.37 10.97
N ARG A 86 8.95 -29.34 11.20
CA ARG A 86 9.82 -29.45 12.39
C ARG A 86 11.28 -29.73 12.02
N GLU A 87 11.60 -29.58 10.75
CA GLU A 87 12.92 -29.84 10.19
C GLU A 87 13.96 -28.83 10.69
N GLU A 88 15.22 -29.24 10.60
CA GLU A 88 16.39 -28.43 10.90
C GLU A 88 17.29 -28.34 9.66
N GLY A 89 17.96 -27.21 9.51
CA GLY A 89 18.98 -26.98 8.50
C GLY A 89 20.38 -27.00 9.11
N LEU A 90 21.26 -27.84 8.57
CA LEU A 90 22.69 -27.83 8.90
C LEU A 90 23.44 -27.16 7.75
N TYR A 91 24.22 -26.14 8.07
CA TYR A 91 24.98 -25.34 7.12
C TYR A 91 26.47 -25.49 7.37
N LYS A 92 27.27 -25.49 6.29
CA LYS A 92 28.73 -25.36 6.36
C LYS A 92 29.25 -24.36 5.34
N TYR A 93 30.21 -23.54 5.75
CA TYR A 93 30.86 -22.58 4.86
C TYR A 93 32.34 -22.40 5.22
N ASN A 94 33.21 -22.53 4.22
CA ASN A 94 34.63 -22.26 4.37
C ASN A 94 34.90 -20.79 4.04
N PHE A 95 35.60 -20.10 4.94
CA PHE A 95 35.95 -18.69 4.77
C PHE A 95 37.37 -18.40 5.23
N LYS A 96 37.94 -17.30 4.74
CA LYS A 96 39.28 -16.86 5.09
C LYS A 96 39.22 -15.60 5.94
N VAL A 97 40.07 -15.55 6.95
CA VAL A 97 40.31 -14.35 7.75
C VAL A 97 41.70 -13.83 7.46
N GLN A 98 41.82 -12.52 7.23
CA GLN A 98 43.10 -11.89 6.90
C GLN A 98 44.08 -11.99 8.08
N ALA A 99 45.36 -12.24 7.80
CA ALA A 99 46.38 -12.31 8.86
C ALA A 99 46.53 -10.99 9.63
N SER A 100 46.26 -9.87 8.97
CA SER A 100 46.29 -8.51 9.54
C SER A 100 45.24 -8.27 10.62
N TRP A 101 44.20 -9.12 10.72
CA TRP A 101 43.18 -9.04 11.75
C TRP A 101 43.63 -9.65 13.10
N LYS A 102 44.81 -10.26 13.16
CA LYS A 102 45.31 -10.82 14.43
C LYS A 102 45.48 -9.71 15.47
N GLY A 103 44.80 -9.87 16.61
CA GLY A 103 44.76 -8.87 17.69
C GLY A 103 43.59 -7.90 17.62
N ASN A 104 42.75 -7.97 16.58
CA ASN A 104 41.45 -7.31 16.55
C ASN A 104 40.41 -8.14 17.32
N SER A 105 39.31 -7.47 17.70
CA SER A 105 38.08 -8.14 18.15
C SER A 105 37.24 -8.45 16.91
N ILE A 106 36.94 -9.73 16.71
CA ILE A 106 36.19 -10.24 15.57
C ILE A 106 34.86 -10.82 16.03
N GLN A 107 33.78 -10.26 15.53
CA GLN A 107 32.42 -10.76 15.76
C GLN A 107 31.86 -11.38 14.48
N ILE A 108 31.10 -12.45 14.63
CA ILE A 108 30.16 -12.90 13.58
C ILE A 108 28.78 -12.36 13.92
N VAL A 109 28.11 -11.79 12.93
CA VAL A 109 26.80 -11.16 13.04
C VAL A 109 25.82 -11.89 12.14
N PHE A 110 24.65 -12.22 12.69
CA PHE A 110 23.50 -12.73 11.98
C PHE A 110 22.40 -11.68 12.07
N GLU A 111 21.98 -11.12 10.94
CA GLU A 111 20.88 -10.15 10.87
C GLU A 111 19.50 -10.78 11.14
N GLY A 112 19.42 -12.10 11.06
CA GLY A 112 18.21 -12.88 11.33
C GLY A 112 18.31 -14.32 10.84
N SER A 113 17.83 -15.26 11.66
CA SER A 113 17.86 -16.70 11.39
C SER A 113 16.66 -17.38 12.05
N MET A 114 15.97 -18.26 11.34
CA MET A 114 14.69 -18.86 11.76
C MET A 114 14.85 -20.33 12.16
N THR A 115 14.81 -20.74 13.43
CA THR A 115 14.57 -19.96 14.67
C THR A 115 15.69 -20.13 15.69
N ASP A 116 15.89 -21.37 16.18
CA ASP A 116 16.95 -21.64 17.15
C ASP A 116 18.25 -21.83 16.37
N THR A 117 19.24 -20.99 16.66
CA THR A 117 20.49 -20.93 15.89
C THR A 117 21.69 -21.27 16.76
N GLU A 118 22.32 -22.42 16.48
CA GLU A 118 23.56 -22.88 17.08
C GLU A 118 24.71 -22.67 16.09
N VAL A 119 25.80 -22.03 16.53
CA VAL A 119 26.93 -21.65 15.66
C VAL A 119 28.23 -22.25 16.20
N LYS A 120 29.04 -22.80 15.29
CA LYS A 120 30.39 -23.29 15.58
C LYS A 120 31.40 -22.72 14.59
N ILE A 121 32.60 -22.47 15.08
CA ILE A 121 33.77 -22.13 14.28
C ILE A 121 34.83 -23.20 14.53
N ASN A 122 35.32 -23.83 13.45
CA ASN A 122 36.34 -24.87 13.52
C ASN A 122 35.97 -26.01 14.50
N GLY A 123 34.70 -26.42 14.52
CA GLY A 123 34.16 -27.45 15.43
C GLY A 123 33.88 -27.01 16.87
N GLN A 124 34.19 -25.77 17.26
CA GLN A 124 33.98 -25.25 18.61
C GLN A 124 32.76 -24.33 18.67
N SER A 125 31.93 -24.47 19.71
CA SER A 125 30.78 -23.57 19.93
C SER A 125 31.22 -22.13 20.16
N VAL A 126 30.52 -21.18 19.54
CA VAL A 126 30.77 -19.75 19.74
C VAL A 126 30.01 -19.16 20.93
N GLY A 127 29.05 -19.91 21.50
CA GLY A 127 28.21 -19.40 22.59
C GLY A 127 26.92 -20.19 22.80
N ALA A 128 25.98 -19.58 23.51
CA ALA A 128 24.64 -20.13 23.71
C ALA A 128 23.82 -20.09 22.41
N ILE A 129 22.87 -21.01 22.27
CA ILE A 129 21.90 -21.02 21.16
C ILE A 129 21.08 -19.73 21.21
N HIS A 130 21.01 -19.01 20.10
CA HIS A 130 20.09 -17.88 19.95
C HIS A 130 18.69 -18.40 19.67
N GLN A 131 17.67 -17.77 20.26
CA GLN A 131 16.27 -18.15 20.12
C GLN A 131 15.43 -16.90 19.83
N GLY A 132 15.04 -16.73 18.57
CA GLY A 132 14.26 -15.59 18.09
C GLY A 132 14.60 -15.30 16.63
N SER A 133 13.60 -15.06 15.81
CA SER A 133 13.76 -15.10 14.35
C SER A 133 14.16 -13.78 13.71
N PHE A 134 13.73 -12.68 14.31
CA PHE A 134 13.66 -11.37 13.65
C PHE A 134 14.76 -10.40 14.09
N TYR A 135 15.70 -10.87 14.92
CA TYR A 135 16.63 -10.02 15.65
C TYR A 135 18.07 -10.22 15.18
N CYS A 136 18.81 -9.11 15.11
CA CYS A 136 20.24 -9.15 14.85
C CYS A 136 21.00 -9.58 16.11
N PHE A 137 21.75 -10.68 16.04
CA PHE A 137 22.57 -11.18 17.14
C PHE A 137 24.02 -11.44 16.71
N LYS A 138 24.93 -11.45 17.69
CA LYS A 138 26.37 -11.53 17.44
C LYS A 138 27.13 -12.34 18.47
N TYR A 139 28.22 -12.98 18.03
CA TYR A 139 29.15 -13.72 18.89
C TYR A 139 30.58 -13.24 18.67
N ASP A 140 31.35 -13.14 19.75
CA ASP A 140 32.80 -12.97 19.67
C ASP A 140 33.46 -14.30 19.27
N ILE A 141 34.08 -14.33 18.10
CA ILE A 141 34.77 -15.51 17.56
C ILE A 141 36.28 -15.34 17.52
N THR A 142 36.80 -14.22 18.04
CA THR A 142 38.23 -13.89 18.10
C THR A 142 39.13 -15.08 18.52
N PRO A 143 38.82 -15.84 19.60
CA PRO A 143 39.70 -16.92 20.05
C PRO A 143 39.63 -18.19 19.19
N LEU A 144 38.65 -18.31 18.29
CA LEU A 144 38.38 -19.53 17.52
C LEU A 144 38.98 -19.51 16.11
N LEU A 145 39.45 -18.33 15.67
CA LEU A 145 39.87 -18.08 14.30
C LEU A 145 41.32 -18.49 14.02
N LYS A 146 41.52 -19.07 12.83
CA LYS A 146 42.82 -19.29 12.19
C LYS A 146 43.12 -18.11 11.27
N TYR A 147 43.90 -17.15 11.76
CA TYR A 147 44.28 -15.95 11.00
C TYR A 147 45.22 -16.29 9.84
N GLY A 148 44.94 -15.77 8.65
CA GLY A 148 45.71 -16.05 7.43
C GLY A 148 45.45 -17.43 6.81
N GLY A 149 44.48 -18.20 7.33
CA GLY A 149 44.14 -19.53 6.86
C GLY A 149 42.62 -19.74 6.69
N ASP A 150 42.26 -20.96 6.32
CA ASP A 150 40.88 -21.39 6.17
C ASP A 150 40.22 -21.66 7.52
N ASN A 151 38.98 -21.20 7.66
CA ASN A 151 38.10 -21.41 8.80
C ASN A 151 36.81 -22.06 8.32
N LEU A 152 36.27 -22.96 9.13
CA LEU A 152 34.99 -23.59 8.87
C LEU A 152 33.93 -22.99 9.79
N LEU A 153 32.89 -22.41 9.19
CA LEU A 153 31.64 -22.05 9.86
C LEU A 153 30.67 -23.21 9.74
N GLU A 154 30.07 -23.59 10.86
CA GLU A 154 29.00 -24.59 10.92
C GLU A 154 27.82 -23.99 11.68
N VAL A 155 26.62 -24.09 11.12
CA VAL A 155 25.40 -23.54 11.75
C VAL A 155 24.31 -24.60 11.73
N ARG A 156 23.65 -24.82 12.86
CA ARG A 156 22.41 -25.60 12.95
C ARG A 156 21.26 -24.65 13.24
N VAL A 157 20.24 -24.69 12.40
CA VAL A 157 19.05 -23.85 12.49
C VAL A 157 17.82 -24.74 12.61
N ALA A 158 17.13 -24.70 13.74
CA ALA A 158 15.87 -25.43 13.92
C ALA A 158 14.68 -24.54 13.61
N LYS A 159 13.79 -25.00 12.71
CA LYS A 159 12.57 -24.25 12.34
C LYS A 159 11.66 -23.99 13.53
N TYR A 160 11.54 -24.99 14.40
CA TYR A 160 10.77 -24.92 15.63
C TYR A 160 11.72 -24.78 16.81
N SER A 161 11.47 -23.80 17.67
CA SER A 161 12.30 -23.53 18.83
C SER A 161 12.16 -24.63 19.89
N ALA A 162 13.23 -24.93 20.62
CA ALA A 162 13.14 -25.72 21.84
C ALA A 162 12.41 -24.98 22.98
N ASN A 163 12.35 -23.64 22.91
CA ASN A 163 11.58 -22.83 23.83
C ASN A 163 10.13 -22.67 23.34
N LYS A 164 9.17 -23.13 24.15
CA LYS A 164 7.74 -23.04 23.83
C LYS A 164 7.27 -21.59 23.61
N SER A 165 7.76 -20.63 24.40
CA SER A 165 7.29 -19.23 24.33
C SER A 165 7.64 -18.57 23.00
N VAL A 166 8.82 -18.86 22.44
CA VAL A 166 9.24 -18.40 21.11
C VAL A 166 8.31 -18.92 20.03
N ASN A 167 7.90 -20.19 20.11
CA ASN A 167 6.97 -20.76 19.14
C ASN A 167 5.56 -20.19 19.28
N ASP A 168 5.13 -19.91 20.52
CA ASP A 168 3.84 -19.27 20.75
C ASP A 168 3.81 -17.85 20.19
N ALA A 169 4.90 -17.08 20.34
CA ALA A 169 5.02 -15.72 19.82
C ALA A 169 5.20 -15.66 18.29
N GLU A 170 6.07 -16.49 17.70
CA GLU A 170 6.51 -16.34 16.31
C GLU A 170 5.91 -17.35 15.32
N ARG A 171 5.45 -18.52 15.80
CA ARG A 171 5.13 -19.68 14.93
C ARG A 171 3.64 -20.02 14.88
N LYS A 172 2.82 -19.14 15.47
CA LYS A 172 1.35 -19.19 15.50
C LYS A 172 0.69 -17.90 14.99
N GLY A 173 1.47 -16.99 14.41
CA GLY A 173 1.00 -15.74 13.81
C GLY A 173 0.17 -15.95 12.55
N ASP A 174 -0.56 -14.91 12.14
CA ASP A 174 -1.21 -14.84 10.84
C ASP A 174 -0.17 -14.49 9.75
N PHE A 175 0.68 -15.46 9.42
CA PHE A 175 1.66 -15.37 8.32
C PHE A 175 2.30 -16.74 8.03
N TRP A 176 3.03 -16.81 6.90
CA TRP A 176 3.83 -17.99 6.54
C TRP A 176 4.98 -18.26 7.51
N VAL A 177 5.15 -19.54 7.88
CA VAL A 177 6.19 -20.00 8.80
C VAL A 177 7.31 -20.70 8.02
N PHE A 178 8.45 -20.03 7.92
CA PHE A 178 9.64 -20.51 7.22
C PHE A 178 10.77 -20.91 8.18
N GLY A 179 11.76 -21.62 7.65
CA GLY A 179 13.07 -21.83 8.29
C GLY A 179 14.23 -21.26 7.47
N GLY A 180 15.40 -21.22 8.10
CA GLY A 180 16.67 -20.92 7.44
C GLY A 180 17.32 -19.59 7.86
N ILE A 181 18.56 -19.40 7.38
CA ILE A 181 19.31 -18.15 7.53
C ILE A 181 18.83 -17.21 6.42
N TYR A 182 17.82 -16.39 6.73
CA TYR A 182 17.05 -15.61 5.76
C TYR A 182 17.46 -14.12 5.70
N ARG A 183 18.33 -13.66 6.59
CA ARG A 183 19.00 -12.36 6.53
C ARG A 183 20.53 -12.52 6.52
N PRO A 184 21.29 -11.49 6.14
CA PRO A 184 22.73 -11.60 5.95
C PRO A 184 23.54 -12.08 7.19
N VAL A 185 24.67 -12.72 6.92
CA VAL A 185 25.70 -13.13 7.88
C VAL A 185 27.04 -12.55 7.46
N TYR A 186 27.70 -11.85 8.39
CA TYR A 186 28.98 -11.20 8.13
C TYR A 186 29.90 -11.18 9.34
N LEU A 187 31.18 -10.91 9.08
CA LEU A 187 32.18 -10.63 10.10
C LEU A 187 32.33 -9.14 10.30
N GLU A 188 32.45 -8.71 11.56
CA GLU A 188 32.89 -7.38 11.94
C GLU A 188 34.25 -7.47 12.64
N ALA A 189 35.24 -6.77 12.11
CA ALA A 189 36.59 -6.71 12.66
C ALA A 189 36.91 -5.29 13.14
N ALA A 190 37.02 -5.12 14.45
CA ALA A 190 37.37 -3.85 15.09
C ALA A 190 38.67 -3.99 15.90
N PRO A 191 39.44 -2.91 16.12
CA PRO A 191 40.62 -2.97 16.99
C PRO A 191 40.26 -3.49 18.39
N ALA A 192 41.22 -4.06 19.13
CA ALA A 192 40.98 -4.54 20.51
C ALA A 192 40.36 -3.49 21.45
N GLN A 193 40.67 -2.21 21.22
CA GLN A 193 40.01 -1.07 21.85
C GLN A 193 39.13 -0.38 20.82
N HIS A 194 37.81 -0.42 20.99
CA HIS A 194 36.88 0.11 20.00
C HIS A 194 35.58 0.62 20.63
N ILE A 195 34.81 1.31 19.78
CA ILE A 195 33.43 1.70 20.04
C ILE A 195 32.58 0.53 19.57
N ARG A 196 31.86 -0.11 20.50
CA ARG A 196 31.07 -1.32 20.26
C ARG A 196 29.68 -1.02 19.69
N SER A 197 29.04 0.02 20.20
CA SER A 197 27.75 0.50 19.71
C SER A 197 27.54 1.97 20.09
N VAL A 198 26.65 2.63 19.36
CA VAL A 198 26.35 4.05 19.49
C VAL A 198 24.83 4.21 19.58
N ALA A 199 24.36 5.06 20.48
CA ALA A 199 22.98 5.53 20.50
C ALA A 199 22.97 7.06 20.50
N VAL A 200 22.27 7.67 19.53
CA VAL A 200 22.19 9.13 19.33
C VAL A 200 20.79 9.64 19.71
N ASP A 201 20.75 10.75 20.45
CA ASP A 201 19.57 11.61 20.66
C ASP A 201 19.87 12.99 20.07
N ALA A 202 19.27 13.28 18.92
CA ALA A 202 19.46 14.51 18.17
C ALA A 202 18.12 15.26 18.03
N LYS A 203 17.93 16.28 18.87
CA LYS A 203 16.63 16.96 19.04
C LYS A 203 16.40 18.08 18.03
N ALA A 204 15.14 18.42 17.82
CA ALA A 204 14.74 19.48 16.89
C ALA A 204 15.30 20.87 17.26
N ASP A 205 15.56 21.13 18.54
CA ASP A 205 16.21 22.36 19.00
C ASP A 205 17.75 22.37 18.81
N GLY A 206 18.28 21.31 18.21
CA GLY A 206 19.68 21.10 17.92
C GLY A 206 20.51 20.52 19.07
N GLN A 207 19.91 20.20 20.22
CA GLN A 207 20.62 19.41 21.24
C GLN A 207 21.06 18.07 20.65
N PHE A 208 22.31 17.71 20.90
CA PHE A 208 22.91 16.46 20.44
C PHE A 208 23.50 15.73 21.64
N LYS A 209 23.08 14.49 21.87
CA LYS A 209 23.64 13.59 22.86
C LYS A 209 23.97 12.25 22.20
N ALA A 210 25.03 11.61 22.65
CA ALA A 210 25.31 10.25 22.26
C ALA A 210 25.91 9.45 23.41
N ASN A 211 25.44 8.20 23.55
CA ASN A 211 26.02 7.19 24.43
C ASN A 211 26.78 6.17 23.56
N LEU A 212 28.06 5.96 23.87
CA LEU A 212 28.92 5.03 23.14
C LEU A 212 29.35 3.92 24.07
N LYS A 213 28.90 2.68 23.83
CA LYS A 213 29.42 1.51 24.56
C LYS A 213 30.81 1.19 24.03
N LEU A 214 31.77 0.97 24.93
CA LEU A 214 33.18 0.76 24.60
C LEU A 214 33.61 -0.67 24.93
N ALA A 215 34.52 -1.21 24.14
CA ALA A 215 35.17 -2.48 24.39
C ALA A 215 36.69 -2.26 24.41
N GLY A 216 37.34 -2.64 25.52
CA GLY A 216 38.76 -2.35 25.75
C GLY A 216 39.04 -0.84 25.89
N THR A 217 39.28 -0.36 27.10
CA THR A 217 39.60 1.07 27.37
C THR A 217 40.90 1.22 28.16
N SER A 218 41.94 0.50 27.75
CA SER A 218 43.22 0.51 28.45
C SER A 218 44.09 1.73 28.13
N THR A 219 44.01 2.27 26.91
CA THR A 219 44.80 3.45 26.46
C THR A 219 43.96 4.57 25.84
N ALA A 220 42.67 4.34 25.60
CA ALA A 220 41.72 5.38 25.21
C ALA A 220 41.62 6.47 26.29
N SER A 221 41.52 7.72 25.87
CA SER A 221 41.49 8.90 26.76
C SER A 221 40.41 9.91 26.41
N LYS A 222 39.94 9.90 25.16
CA LYS A 222 38.86 10.78 24.69
C LYS A 222 38.13 10.17 23.51
N VAL A 223 36.90 10.62 23.31
CA VAL A 223 36.16 10.48 22.06
C VAL A 223 35.79 11.86 21.53
N THR A 224 35.86 12.03 20.22
CA THR A 224 35.40 13.24 19.53
C THR A 224 34.27 12.88 18.58
N ALA A 225 33.30 13.78 18.40
CA ALA A 225 32.17 13.62 17.49
C ALA A 225 32.10 14.82 16.54
N GLN A 226 32.25 14.58 15.23
CA GLN A 226 32.07 15.61 14.21
C GLN A 226 30.88 15.25 13.32
N ILE A 227 29.94 16.19 13.18
CA ILE A 227 28.77 16.04 12.33
C ILE A 227 29.08 16.54 10.93
N TYR A 228 28.54 15.83 9.93
CA TYR A 228 28.61 16.14 8.51
C TYR A 228 27.23 16.03 7.86
N THR A 229 26.98 16.83 6.83
CA THR A 229 25.92 16.54 5.85
C THR A 229 26.23 15.24 5.11
N LEU A 230 25.24 14.64 4.44
CA LEU A 230 25.50 13.47 3.58
C LEU A 230 26.46 13.77 2.41
N THR A 231 26.58 15.02 2.00
CA THR A 231 27.55 15.49 0.99
C THR A 231 28.97 15.71 1.54
N GLY A 232 29.20 15.44 2.84
CA GLY A 232 30.51 15.52 3.48
C GLY A 232 30.91 16.90 4.01
N GLN A 233 29.98 17.86 4.07
CA GLN A 233 30.26 19.19 4.64
C GLN A 233 30.14 19.15 6.16
N LYS A 234 31.11 19.73 6.89
CA LYS A 234 31.07 19.81 8.36
C LYS A 234 29.92 20.67 8.85
N VAL A 235 29.25 20.23 9.91
CA VAL A 235 28.18 20.95 10.60
C VAL A 235 28.60 21.18 12.04
N GLY A 236 28.81 22.45 12.41
CA GLY A 236 29.26 22.84 13.75
C GLY A 236 30.69 22.40 14.09
N ALA A 237 31.13 22.78 15.28
CA ALA A 237 32.40 22.36 15.87
C ALA A 237 32.30 20.91 16.41
N PRO A 238 33.42 20.17 16.51
CA PRO A 238 33.41 18.83 17.07
C PRO A 238 33.12 18.86 18.58
N PHE A 239 32.33 17.90 19.05
CA PHE A 239 32.11 17.66 20.48
C PHE A 239 33.15 16.70 21.03
N THR A 240 33.48 16.79 22.31
CA THR A 240 34.48 15.92 22.96
C THR A 240 33.93 15.36 24.27
N GLY A 241 34.24 14.09 24.54
CA GLY A 241 33.98 13.41 25.80
C GLY A 241 35.26 12.76 26.32
N SER A 242 35.52 12.89 27.61
CA SER A 242 36.65 12.25 28.28
C SER A 242 36.37 10.79 28.56
N ILE A 243 37.42 9.96 28.57
CA ILE A 243 37.35 8.53 28.88
C ILE A 243 38.42 8.23 29.92
N ALA A 244 38.01 7.66 31.04
CA ALA A 244 38.90 7.10 32.04
C ALA A 244 39.22 5.64 31.73
N LYS A 245 40.34 5.14 32.27
CA LYS A 245 40.74 3.74 32.12
C LYS A 245 39.68 2.84 32.76
N GLY A 246 39.16 1.89 32.00
CA GLY A 246 38.13 0.95 32.46
C GLY A 246 36.70 1.40 32.24
N ASP A 247 36.47 2.62 31.74
CA ASP A 247 35.13 3.06 31.34
C ASP A 247 34.56 2.11 30.28
N THR A 248 33.28 1.77 30.43
CA THR A 248 32.53 0.93 29.48
C THR A 248 31.56 1.74 28.63
N VAL A 249 31.36 3.02 28.96
CA VAL A 249 30.50 3.96 28.23
C VAL A 249 31.16 5.34 28.18
N ALA A 250 31.25 5.93 26.99
CA ALA A 250 31.55 7.34 26.80
C ALA A 250 30.28 8.13 26.46
N ARG A 251 30.20 9.38 26.93
CA ARG A 251 29.08 10.28 26.66
C ARG A 251 29.55 11.52 25.93
N ILE A 252 28.83 11.89 24.88
CA ILE A 252 29.00 13.12 24.13
C ILE A 252 27.75 13.99 24.33
N GLN A 253 27.95 15.28 24.53
CA GLN A 253 26.87 16.27 24.54
C GLN A 253 27.31 17.52 23.78
N GLY A 254 26.37 18.15 23.09
CA GLY A 254 26.62 19.34 22.30
C GLY A 254 25.33 19.98 21.80
N LYS A 255 25.48 21.06 21.03
CA LYS A 255 24.37 21.75 20.38
C LYS A 255 24.77 22.21 18.98
N VAL A 256 23.92 21.93 18.00
CA VAL A 256 23.99 22.49 16.65
C VAL A 256 22.99 23.62 16.55
N VAL A 257 23.39 24.76 16.01
CA VAL A 257 22.49 25.90 15.83
C VAL A 257 21.67 25.68 14.56
N ASN A 258 20.33 25.74 14.68
CA ASN A 258 19.37 25.68 13.58
C ASN A 258 19.63 24.53 12.58
N PRO A 259 19.68 23.26 13.02
CA PRO A 259 19.84 22.14 12.09
C PRO A 259 18.63 22.04 11.15
N LYS A 260 18.85 21.56 9.92
CA LYS A 260 17.72 21.07 9.11
C LYS A 260 17.13 19.83 9.77
N LEU A 261 15.83 19.84 9.97
CA LEU A 261 15.11 18.79 10.69
C LEU A 261 14.74 17.63 9.77
N TRP A 262 14.66 16.44 10.35
CA TRP A 262 14.09 15.27 9.69
C TRP A 262 12.57 15.25 9.89
N THR A 263 11.84 15.04 8.81
CA THR A 263 10.38 14.78 8.76
C THR A 263 10.07 13.85 7.58
N PRO A 264 8.88 13.22 7.49
CA PRO A 264 8.51 12.43 6.32
C PRO A 264 8.35 13.25 5.03
N GLU A 265 8.21 14.57 5.12
CA GLU A 265 8.13 15.49 3.97
C GLU A 265 9.51 16.06 3.59
N MET A 266 10.44 16.13 4.55
CA MET A 266 11.79 16.65 4.39
C MET A 266 12.77 15.77 5.17
N PRO A 267 13.18 14.60 4.61
CA PRO A 267 14.03 13.62 5.31
C PRO A 267 15.50 14.06 5.35
N ASN A 268 15.80 15.19 6.01
CA ASN A 268 17.17 15.68 6.14
C ASN A 268 17.98 14.78 7.09
N LEU A 269 19.06 14.21 6.56
CA LEU A 269 19.94 13.29 7.28
C LEU A 269 21.37 13.81 7.38
N TYR A 270 22.07 13.34 8.41
CA TYR A 270 23.46 13.67 8.71
C TYR A 270 24.24 12.41 9.02
N ASN A 271 25.56 12.51 8.92
CA ASN A 271 26.49 11.52 9.46
C ASN A 271 27.26 12.15 10.62
N VAL A 272 27.32 11.47 11.76
CA VAL A 272 28.28 11.81 12.83
C VAL A 272 29.44 10.81 12.80
N VAL A 273 30.65 11.34 12.79
CA VAL A 273 31.89 10.55 12.86
C VAL A 273 32.43 10.64 14.28
N PHE A 274 32.42 9.50 14.99
CA PHE A 274 32.99 9.35 16.31
C PHE A 274 34.42 8.80 16.20
N THR A 275 35.38 9.49 16.80
CA THR A 275 36.79 9.05 16.82
C THR A 275 37.26 8.85 18.26
N LEU A 276 37.47 7.59 18.63
CA LEU A 276 38.10 7.16 19.88
C LEU A 276 39.61 7.40 19.77
N SER A 277 40.21 8.10 20.73
CA SER A 277 41.64 8.46 20.71
C SER A 277 42.34 8.19 22.03
N GLY A 278 43.58 7.73 21.95
CA GLY A 278 44.53 7.67 23.05
C GLY A 278 45.59 8.77 22.97
N LYS A 279 46.62 8.69 23.81
CA LYS A 279 47.77 9.61 23.76
C LYS A 279 48.55 9.54 22.44
N ALA A 280 48.57 8.37 21.82
CA ALA A 280 49.29 8.11 20.57
C ALA A 280 48.50 8.48 19.28
N GLY A 281 47.27 8.98 19.41
CA GLY A 281 46.41 9.35 18.28
C GLY A 281 45.09 8.58 18.24
N ALA A 282 44.45 8.56 17.07
CA ALA A 282 43.16 7.92 16.86
C ALA A 282 43.29 6.38 16.87
N ILE A 283 42.41 5.72 17.61
CA ILE A 283 42.35 4.27 17.78
C ILE A 283 41.28 3.67 16.87
N HIS A 284 40.04 4.17 16.98
CA HIS A 284 38.89 3.63 16.27
C HIS A 284 37.95 4.75 15.81
N THR A 285 37.38 4.61 14.61
CA THR A 285 36.39 5.55 14.06
C THR A 285 35.12 4.84 13.62
N VAL A 286 33.97 5.32 14.08
CA VAL A 286 32.62 4.85 13.69
C VAL A 286 31.86 6.00 13.05
N THR A 287 31.12 5.72 11.98
CA THR A 287 30.19 6.67 11.36
C THR A 287 28.77 6.22 11.62
N GLN A 288 27.93 7.08 12.16
CA GLN A 288 26.51 6.81 12.41
C GLN A 288 25.64 7.81 11.64
N ARG A 289 24.66 7.32 10.90
CA ARG A 289 23.64 8.15 10.26
C ARG A 289 22.53 8.48 11.26
N PHE A 290 21.99 9.70 11.19
CA PHE A 290 20.89 10.15 12.06
C PHE A 290 20.16 11.36 11.45
N GLY A 291 19.03 11.75 12.05
CA GLY A 291 18.27 12.97 11.71
C GLY A 291 17.91 13.78 12.96
N PHE A 292 17.90 15.11 12.87
CA PHE A 292 17.45 15.96 13.98
C PHE A 292 15.93 16.01 14.03
N ARG A 293 15.33 15.45 15.08
CA ARG A 293 13.89 15.53 15.33
C ARG A 293 13.57 15.34 16.80
N THR A 294 12.41 15.79 17.25
CA THR A 294 11.89 15.47 18.59
C THR A 294 10.49 14.91 18.47
N ILE A 295 10.23 13.78 19.13
CA ILE A 295 8.90 13.24 19.29
C ILE A 295 8.41 13.42 20.73
N GLU A 296 7.14 13.77 20.87
CA GLU A 296 6.46 13.90 22.16
C GLU A 296 5.04 13.35 22.04
N LEU A 297 4.67 12.48 22.97
CA LEU A 297 3.27 12.18 23.24
C LEU A 297 2.80 13.13 24.34
N ARG A 298 1.80 13.97 24.03
CA ARG A 298 1.20 14.90 24.99
C ARG A 298 -0.19 14.39 25.34
N GLU A 299 -0.31 13.75 26.51
CA GLU A 299 -1.56 13.13 26.96
C GLU A 299 -2.75 14.08 26.82
N ARG A 300 -3.89 13.56 26.36
CA ARG A 300 -5.13 14.32 26.10
C ARG A 300 -4.99 15.46 25.09
N ASP A 301 -3.94 15.45 24.28
CA ASP A 301 -3.78 16.37 23.16
C ASP A 301 -3.42 15.60 21.88
N GLY A 302 -2.22 15.03 21.78
CA GLY A 302 -1.81 14.27 20.59
C GLY A 302 -0.33 13.96 20.50
N ILE A 303 0.07 13.44 19.35
CA ILE A 303 1.46 13.10 19.03
C ILE A 303 2.08 14.25 18.24
N TYR A 304 3.24 14.70 18.70
CA TYR A 304 3.98 15.81 18.11
C TYR A 304 5.32 15.35 17.59
N VAL A 305 5.66 15.77 16.37
CA VAL A 305 7.00 15.68 15.82
C VAL A 305 7.47 17.09 15.50
N ASN A 306 8.60 17.50 16.05
CA ASN A 306 9.16 18.85 15.90
C ASN A 306 8.17 19.96 16.31
N ASN A 307 7.43 19.72 17.41
CA ASN A 307 6.38 20.61 17.93
C ASN A 307 5.19 20.82 16.96
N VAL A 308 5.01 19.95 15.97
CA VAL A 308 3.83 19.92 15.09
C VAL A 308 3.00 18.67 15.39
N LYS A 309 1.70 18.86 15.63
CA LYS A 309 0.76 17.77 15.87
C LYS A 309 0.55 16.99 14.57
N ILE A 310 0.76 15.68 14.60
CA ILE A 310 0.71 14.83 13.40
C ILE A 310 -0.56 13.96 13.36
N LYS A 311 -0.87 13.46 12.16
CA LYS A 311 -1.79 12.35 11.93
C LYS A 311 -1.12 11.32 11.03
N PHE A 312 -1.17 10.06 11.43
CA PHE A 312 -0.70 8.92 10.69
C PHE A 312 -1.66 8.59 9.55
N LYS A 313 -1.10 8.52 8.34
CA LYS A 313 -1.67 7.93 7.14
C LYS A 313 -0.89 6.64 6.92
N GLY A 314 -1.24 5.64 7.72
CA GLY A 314 -0.40 4.47 7.96
C GLY A 314 -0.89 3.21 7.27
N VAL A 315 0.01 2.24 7.13
CA VAL A 315 -0.30 0.87 6.71
C VAL A 315 0.55 -0.14 7.49
N ASN A 316 0.01 -1.32 7.76
CA ASN A 316 0.76 -2.45 8.29
C ASN A 316 1.60 -3.09 7.18
N HIS A 317 2.81 -3.54 7.48
CA HIS A 317 3.71 -4.13 6.49
C HIS A 317 4.38 -5.40 7.02
N HIS A 318 4.39 -6.44 6.18
CA HIS A 318 5.18 -7.65 6.38
C HIS A 318 6.37 -7.64 5.41
N SER A 319 7.59 -7.93 5.91
CA SER A 319 8.75 -8.18 5.05
C SER A 319 8.56 -9.47 4.26
N PHE A 320 8.04 -9.36 3.04
CA PHE A 320 7.62 -10.50 2.25
C PHE A 320 7.79 -10.27 0.75
N TRP A 321 8.19 -11.30 0.02
CA TRP A 321 8.19 -11.33 -1.44
C TRP A 321 7.84 -12.73 -1.97
N PRO A 322 6.99 -12.89 -3.01
CA PRO A 322 6.41 -14.18 -3.36
C PRO A 322 7.42 -15.31 -3.62
N THR A 323 8.54 -15.02 -4.26
CA THR A 323 9.55 -16.03 -4.64
C THR A 323 10.61 -16.28 -3.57
N THR A 324 10.73 -15.41 -2.56
CA THR A 324 11.83 -15.45 -1.59
C THR A 324 11.35 -15.44 -0.14
N GLY A 325 10.03 -15.42 0.08
CA GLY A 325 9.43 -15.40 1.40
C GLY A 325 9.88 -14.16 2.16
N ARG A 326 10.48 -14.34 3.33
CA ARG A 326 10.95 -13.26 4.19
C ARG A 326 12.35 -12.75 3.83
N THR A 327 13.02 -13.39 2.88
CA THR A 327 14.32 -12.92 2.37
C THR A 327 14.08 -11.80 1.37
N THR A 328 14.17 -10.55 1.81
CA THR A 328 13.99 -9.36 0.98
C THR A 328 15.35 -8.74 0.59
N ASN A 329 15.32 -7.56 -0.05
CA ASN A 329 16.52 -6.79 -0.37
C ASN A 329 16.18 -5.29 -0.46
N LYS A 330 17.20 -4.45 -0.50
CA LYS A 330 17.05 -2.99 -0.53
C LYS A 330 16.25 -2.46 -1.72
N THR A 331 16.32 -3.12 -2.88
CA THR A 331 15.55 -2.70 -4.06
C THR A 331 14.05 -2.84 -3.81
N LEU A 332 13.62 -3.96 -3.23
CA LEU A 332 12.23 -4.18 -2.84
C LEU A 332 11.78 -3.17 -1.78
N SER A 333 12.58 -2.91 -0.75
CA SER A 333 12.22 -1.88 0.24
C SER A 333 12.07 -0.48 -0.36
N ILE A 334 12.89 -0.12 -1.35
CA ILE A 334 12.74 1.16 -2.07
C ILE A 334 11.42 1.17 -2.84
N GLU A 335 11.03 0.06 -3.44
CA GLU A 335 9.77 -0.08 -4.16
C GLU A 335 8.57 0.08 -3.23
N ASP A 336 8.55 -0.66 -2.11
CA ASP A 336 7.48 -0.62 -1.10
C ASP A 336 7.26 0.80 -0.59
N VAL A 337 8.34 1.45 -0.12
CA VAL A 337 8.25 2.80 0.44
C VAL A 337 7.84 3.80 -0.63
N LYS A 338 8.29 3.65 -1.89
CA LYS A 338 7.82 4.51 -2.98
C LYS A 338 6.33 4.32 -3.28
N LEU A 339 5.81 3.09 -3.24
CA LEU A 339 4.39 2.84 -3.43
C LEU A 339 3.55 3.43 -2.29
N MET A 340 4.00 3.28 -1.04
CA MET A 340 3.37 3.94 0.12
C MET A 340 3.35 5.46 -0.06
N LYS A 341 4.47 6.07 -0.45
CA LYS A 341 4.56 7.51 -0.72
C LYS A 341 3.68 7.94 -1.89
N ASP A 342 3.57 7.14 -2.94
CA ASP A 342 2.69 7.43 -4.08
C ASP A 342 1.21 7.40 -3.70
N MET A 343 0.83 6.62 -2.68
CA MET A 343 -0.50 6.65 -2.06
C MET A 343 -0.68 7.78 -1.03
N ASN A 344 0.27 8.72 -0.95
CA ASN A 344 0.28 9.83 -0.01
C ASN A 344 0.36 9.41 1.48
N MET A 345 0.85 8.20 1.76
CA MET A 345 1.08 7.70 3.11
C MET A 345 2.28 8.40 3.77
N ASN A 346 2.29 8.42 5.10
CA ASN A 346 3.39 8.99 5.88
C ASN A 346 3.91 8.07 7.00
N ALA A 347 3.32 6.90 7.19
CA ALA A 347 3.67 5.98 8.27
C ALA A 347 3.54 4.51 7.85
N VAL A 348 4.30 3.65 8.52
CA VAL A 348 4.22 2.19 8.42
C VAL A 348 4.35 1.58 9.82
N ARG A 349 3.62 0.50 10.07
CA ARG A 349 3.77 -0.34 11.26
C ARG A 349 4.35 -1.68 10.87
N MET A 350 5.36 -2.13 11.62
CA MET A 350 6.09 -3.36 11.33
C MET A 350 5.43 -4.57 11.97
N SER A 351 4.33 -4.99 11.36
CA SER A 351 3.49 -6.07 11.84
C SER A 351 4.11 -7.44 11.50
N HIS A 352 4.41 -8.31 12.46
CA HIS A 352 4.47 -8.12 13.91
C HIS A 352 5.87 -8.47 14.40
N TYR A 353 6.88 -7.78 13.87
CA TYR A 353 8.30 -8.05 14.13
C TYR A 353 9.20 -6.94 13.56
N PRO A 354 10.46 -6.80 14.03
CA PRO A 354 11.37 -5.80 13.50
C PRO A 354 11.72 -6.06 12.03
N PRO A 355 11.74 -5.01 11.20
CA PRO A 355 12.02 -5.10 9.77
C PRO A 355 13.48 -5.43 9.48
N ASP A 356 13.79 -5.60 8.20
CA ASP A 356 15.18 -5.66 7.72
C ASP A 356 15.85 -4.29 7.87
N ASP A 357 17.14 -4.23 8.23
CA ASP A 357 17.94 -2.98 8.36
C ASP A 357 17.76 -2.06 7.13
N HIS A 358 17.83 -2.63 5.93
CA HIS A 358 17.70 -1.87 4.70
C HIS A 358 16.32 -1.21 4.53
N PHE A 359 15.25 -1.71 5.15
CA PHE A 359 13.92 -1.10 5.11
C PHE A 359 13.86 0.17 5.97
N LEU A 360 14.41 0.13 7.19
CA LEU A 360 14.53 1.31 8.07
C LEU A 360 15.42 2.39 7.44
N ASP A 361 16.53 1.96 6.83
CA ASP A 361 17.49 2.79 6.10
C ASP A 361 16.82 3.53 4.91
N VAL A 362 15.83 2.88 4.26
CA VAL A 362 14.99 3.47 3.20
C VAL A 362 13.93 4.39 3.79
N CYS A 363 13.25 4.03 4.89
CA CYS A 363 12.27 4.88 5.57
C CYS A 363 12.88 6.19 6.05
N ASP A 364 14.10 6.14 6.59
CA ASP A 364 14.89 7.32 6.95
C ASP A 364 15.14 8.22 5.75
N SER A 365 15.49 7.62 4.61
CA SER A 365 15.97 8.33 3.42
C SER A 365 14.83 8.93 2.58
N LEU A 366 13.72 8.21 2.44
CA LEU A 366 12.55 8.63 1.65
C LEU A 366 11.48 9.34 2.49
N GLY A 367 11.57 9.24 3.82
CA GLY A 367 10.69 9.92 4.75
C GLY A 367 9.37 9.18 4.97
N LEU A 368 9.40 8.25 5.91
CA LEU A 368 8.23 7.54 6.45
C LEU A 368 8.40 7.41 7.98
N PHE A 369 7.33 7.59 8.74
CA PHE A 369 7.32 7.25 10.17
C PHE A 369 7.21 5.74 10.34
N VAL A 370 7.90 5.18 11.33
CA VAL A 370 7.90 3.75 11.62
C VAL A 370 7.45 3.49 13.06
N LEU A 371 6.50 2.57 13.23
CA LEU A 371 6.22 1.86 14.48
C LEU A 371 6.96 0.52 14.41
N ASP A 372 7.96 0.33 15.28
CA ASP A 372 8.83 -0.84 15.27
C ASP A 372 8.50 -1.77 16.43
N GLU A 373 8.28 -3.05 16.13
CA GLU A 373 7.51 -3.96 16.98
C GLU A 373 8.31 -5.16 17.46
N LEU A 374 8.39 -5.33 18.78
CA LEU A 374 8.82 -6.61 19.37
C LEU A 374 7.78 -7.68 19.03
N CYS A 375 8.23 -8.78 18.45
CA CYS A 375 7.31 -9.77 17.93
C CYS A 375 6.44 -10.44 19.01
N GLY A 376 5.17 -10.63 18.68
CA GLY A 376 4.18 -11.34 19.48
C GLY A 376 2.80 -11.04 18.92
N TRP A 377 1.91 -12.03 18.92
CA TRP A 377 0.52 -11.84 18.50
C TRP A 377 -0.40 -12.27 19.62
N HIS A 378 -1.26 -13.28 19.54
CA HIS A 378 -2.06 -13.67 20.73
C HIS A 378 -1.24 -14.26 21.90
N ASN A 379 0.07 -14.44 21.74
CA ASN A 379 0.98 -14.95 22.75
C ASN A 379 2.33 -14.21 22.71
N LYS A 380 3.08 -14.33 23.81
CA LYS A 380 4.31 -13.56 24.09
C LYS A 380 5.52 -14.45 24.37
N TYR A 381 6.71 -13.90 24.24
CA TYR A 381 7.92 -14.50 24.79
C TYR A 381 7.87 -14.57 26.32
N ASP A 382 8.56 -15.56 26.90
CA ASP A 382 8.94 -15.48 28.30
C ASP A 382 9.94 -14.34 28.54
N THR A 383 10.01 -13.86 29.78
CA THR A 383 10.81 -12.69 30.14
C THR A 383 12.32 -12.89 29.92
N PRO A 384 12.95 -14.04 30.22
CA PRO A 384 14.36 -14.26 29.92
C PRO A 384 14.69 -14.14 28.43
N THR A 385 13.85 -14.68 27.56
CA THR A 385 14.06 -14.62 26.10
C THR A 385 13.72 -13.24 25.58
N GLY A 386 12.52 -12.73 25.90
CA GLY A 386 12.08 -11.40 25.49
C GLY A 386 13.01 -10.27 25.92
N SER A 387 13.63 -10.36 27.11
CA SER A 387 14.64 -9.38 27.55
C SER A 387 15.84 -9.33 26.59
N LYS A 388 16.33 -10.48 26.11
CA LYS A 388 17.43 -10.50 25.14
C LYS A 388 17.02 -9.87 23.81
N LEU A 389 15.82 -10.23 23.33
CA LEU A 389 15.33 -9.79 22.03
C LEU A 389 15.01 -8.28 22.01
N VAL A 390 14.45 -7.71 23.09
CA VAL A 390 14.26 -6.25 23.23
C VAL A 390 15.60 -5.51 23.22
N HIS A 391 16.61 -6.06 23.90
CA HIS A 391 17.96 -5.49 23.87
C HIS A 391 18.60 -5.53 22.48
N GLU A 392 18.42 -6.64 21.75
CA GLU A 392 18.93 -6.81 20.38
C GLU A 392 18.25 -5.84 19.40
N MET A 393 16.91 -5.75 19.45
CA MET A 393 16.11 -4.81 18.65
C MET A 393 16.53 -3.35 18.91
N ILE A 394 16.46 -2.89 20.16
CA ILE A 394 16.75 -1.48 20.44
C ILE A 394 18.23 -1.15 20.19
N GLU A 395 19.19 -2.03 20.52
CA GLU A 395 20.61 -1.74 20.23
C GLU A 395 20.88 -1.66 18.72
N HIS A 396 20.14 -2.40 17.90
CA HIS A 396 20.22 -2.35 16.44
C HIS A 396 19.55 -1.09 15.88
N ASP A 397 18.31 -0.79 16.30
CA ASP A 397 17.42 0.13 15.57
C ASP A 397 17.38 1.57 16.13
N VAL A 398 17.90 1.82 17.34
CA VAL A 398 17.72 3.10 18.08
C VAL A 398 18.11 4.38 17.31
N ASN A 399 19.02 4.28 16.34
CA ASN A 399 19.54 5.44 15.60
C ASN A 399 18.70 5.86 14.39
N HIS A 400 17.66 5.10 14.01
CA HIS A 400 16.79 5.45 12.90
C HIS A 400 15.85 6.62 13.29
N PRO A 401 15.95 7.80 12.66
CA PRO A 401 15.01 8.90 12.90
C PRO A 401 13.58 8.59 12.44
N SER A 402 13.39 7.64 11.52
CA SER A 402 12.07 7.18 11.07
C SER A 402 11.25 6.54 12.18
N ILE A 403 11.89 5.79 13.09
CA ILE A 403 11.21 5.16 14.23
C ILE A 403 10.69 6.26 15.15
N VAL A 404 9.37 6.35 15.29
CA VAL A 404 8.68 7.32 16.15
C VAL A 404 8.15 6.66 17.42
N MET A 405 7.93 5.35 17.39
CA MET A 405 7.24 4.64 18.45
C MET A 405 7.70 3.19 18.45
N TRP A 406 7.71 2.60 19.64
CA TRP A 406 7.97 1.18 19.85
C TRP A 406 6.68 0.47 20.20
N ASP A 407 6.55 -0.77 19.74
CA ASP A 407 5.40 -1.63 19.98
C ASP A 407 5.90 -2.89 20.74
N ASN A 408 5.21 -3.30 21.80
CA ASN A 408 5.54 -4.52 22.56
C ASN A 408 4.48 -5.60 22.32
N GLY A 409 4.60 -6.33 21.19
CA GLY A 409 3.65 -7.36 20.76
C GLY A 409 2.37 -6.79 20.14
N ASN A 410 1.46 -7.67 19.72
CA ASN A 410 0.17 -7.34 19.12
C ASN A 410 -0.98 -8.10 19.81
N GLU A 411 -2.20 -7.58 19.89
CA GLU A 411 -3.42 -8.32 20.28
C GLU A 411 -3.29 -9.26 21.51
N GLY A 412 -2.64 -8.79 22.58
CA GLY A 412 -2.49 -9.54 23.84
C GLY A 412 -1.15 -10.28 23.99
N GLY A 413 -0.29 -10.25 22.97
CA GLY A 413 1.08 -10.79 22.96
C GLY A 413 2.09 -9.95 23.71
N PHE A 414 1.62 -9.08 24.60
CA PHE A 414 2.44 -8.13 25.30
C PHE A 414 3.10 -8.79 26.50
N ASN A 415 4.42 -8.66 26.62
CA ASN A 415 5.09 -8.97 27.88
C ASN A 415 5.33 -7.69 28.68
N PHE A 416 4.40 -7.36 29.58
CA PHE A 416 4.46 -6.19 30.46
C PHE A 416 5.74 -6.10 31.31
N GLU A 417 6.38 -7.24 31.63
CA GLU A 417 7.65 -7.24 32.37
C GLU A 417 8.80 -6.64 31.55
N LEU A 418 8.63 -6.48 30.23
CA LEU A 418 9.62 -5.90 29.33
C LEU A 418 9.44 -4.39 29.10
N ASP A 419 8.31 -3.80 29.49
CA ASP A 419 7.99 -2.39 29.16
C ASP A 419 9.08 -1.41 29.62
N HIS A 420 9.67 -1.66 30.80
CA HIS A 420 10.74 -0.83 31.35
C HIS A 420 12.01 -0.81 30.47
N TRP A 421 12.29 -1.90 29.74
CA TRP A 421 13.46 -1.96 28.86
C TRP A 421 13.39 -0.96 27.72
N PHE A 422 12.18 -0.71 27.17
CA PHE A 422 12.00 0.31 26.15
C PHE A 422 12.37 1.71 26.67
N ASP A 423 11.93 2.02 27.90
CA ASP A 423 12.25 3.28 28.56
C ASP A 423 13.75 3.36 28.89
N GLU A 424 14.38 2.30 29.38
CA GLU A 424 15.78 2.32 29.83
C GLU A 424 16.78 2.33 28.68
N LEU A 425 16.52 1.58 27.61
CA LEU A 425 17.44 1.38 26.49
C LEU A 425 17.34 2.48 25.44
N ASP A 426 16.16 3.06 25.22
CA ASP A 426 16.02 4.16 24.27
C ASP A 426 16.50 5.49 24.87
N ILE A 427 17.63 5.98 24.36
CA ILE A 427 18.19 7.29 24.74
C ILE A 427 17.25 8.45 24.36
N GLN A 428 16.41 8.27 23.32
CA GLN A 428 15.50 9.30 22.82
C GLN A 428 14.18 9.36 23.61
N LYS A 429 13.86 8.34 24.41
CA LYS A 429 12.59 8.21 25.15
C LYS A 429 11.36 8.29 24.23
N ARG A 430 11.38 7.54 23.11
CA ARG A 430 10.22 7.43 22.24
C ARG A 430 9.04 6.77 22.99
N PRO A 431 7.79 7.10 22.65
CA PRO A 431 6.62 6.43 23.22
C PRO A 431 6.62 4.92 22.95
N LEU A 432 6.05 4.18 23.91
CA LEU A 432 5.76 2.74 23.82
C LEU A 432 4.25 2.54 23.79
N ILE A 433 3.77 1.68 22.89
CA ILE A 433 2.37 1.26 22.82
C ILE A 433 2.20 -0.25 22.90
N HIS A 434 0.96 -0.66 23.19
CA HIS A 434 0.48 -2.03 23.02
C HIS A 434 -0.62 -2.00 21.94
N PRO A 435 -0.28 -2.30 20.67
CA PRO A 435 -1.25 -2.43 19.58
C PRO A 435 -2.47 -3.25 19.99
N TRP A 436 -3.69 -2.86 19.61
CA TRP A 436 -4.98 -3.38 20.11
C TRP A 436 -5.44 -2.90 21.51
N ALA A 437 -4.60 -2.23 22.32
CA ALA A 437 -4.94 -1.89 23.71
C ALA A 437 -4.99 -0.38 24.01
N VAL A 438 -5.57 -0.05 25.16
CA VAL A 438 -5.42 1.28 25.79
C VAL A 438 -4.21 1.23 26.72
N PHE A 439 -3.19 2.02 26.44
CA PHE A 439 -1.94 2.02 27.19
C PHE A 439 -1.24 3.38 27.12
N ARG A 440 -0.68 3.86 28.23
CA ARG A 440 0.12 5.11 28.33
C ARG A 440 -0.48 6.31 27.57
N GLY A 441 -1.80 6.52 27.70
CA GLY A 441 -2.52 7.65 27.11
C GLY A 441 -2.89 7.50 25.63
N THR A 442 -2.75 6.31 25.05
CA THR A 442 -3.19 5.97 23.69
C THR A 442 -4.25 4.89 23.69
N ASP A 443 -5.18 4.96 22.74
CA ASP A 443 -6.13 3.90 22.39
C ASP A 443 -5.88 3.44 20.95
N THR A 444 -5.37 2.22 20.80
CA THR A 444 -4.97 1.64 19.51
C THR A 444 -5.77 0.39 19.14
N GLN A 445 -7.01 0.26 19.63
CA GLN A 445 -7.89 -0.88 19.29
C GLN A 445 -8.06 -1.08 17.78
N HIS A 446 -8.17 -2.34 17.33
CA HIS A 446 -8.38 -2.63 15.90
C HIS A 446 -9.85 -2.75 15.51
N TYR A 447 -10.12 -2.50 14.23
CA TYR A 447 -11.39 -2.82 13.55
C TYR A 447 -12.67 -2.33 14.25
N ILE A 448 -12.58 -1.20 14.92
CA ILE A 448 -13.72 -0.54 15.56
C ILE A 448 -14.72 -0.02 14.51
N ASN A 449 -16.02 -0.18 14.79
CA ASN A 449 -17.08 0.37 13.93
C ASN A 449 -17.03 1.89 13.89
N TYR A 450 -17.49 2.47 12.79
CA TYR A 450 -17.44 3.93 12.55
C TYR A 450 -18.10 4.75 13.67
N ASP A 451 -19.22 4.28 14.22
CA ASP A 451 -20.02 4.93 15.25
C ASP A 451 -19.81 4.35 16.65
N TYR A 452 -18.62 3.77 16.90
CA TYR A 452 -18.33 3.05 18.13
C TYR A 452 -18.39 3.92 19.40
N GLY A 453 -19.35 3.62 20.27
CA GLY A 453 -19.38 3.96 21.70
C GLY A 453 -19.53 5.45 22.05
N ALA A 454 -20.47 5.77 22.94
CA ALA A 454 -20.61 7.12 23.48
C ALA A 454 -19.54 7.39 24.56
N GLY A 455 -18.57 8.26 24.28
CA GLY A 455 -17.53 8.65 25.24
C GLY A 455 -16.28 7.76 25.26
N THR A 456 -16.07 6.93 24.23
CA THR A 456 -14.90 6.05 24.07
C THR A 456 -14.21 6.31 22.74
N HIS A 457 -12.98 5.83 22.57
CA HIS A 457 -12.25 5.91 21.31
C HIS A 457 -12.22 7.36 20.75
N LEU A 458 -12.73 7.62 19.54
CA LEU A 458 -12.80 8.96 18.95
C LEU A 458 -13.64 9.97 19.78
N HIS A 459 -14.47 9.49 20.70
CA HIS A 459 -15.24 10.29 21.65
C HIS A 459 -14.69 10.24 23.09
N GLY A 460 -13.56 9.55 23.31
CA GLY A 460 -12.92 9.36 24.60
C GLY A 460 -11.93 10.46 24.99
N HIS A 461 -10.97 10.12 25.86
CA HIS A 461 -9.98 11.05 26.40
C HIS A 461 -8.53 10.72 26.03
N ASP A 462 -8.27 9.51 25.54
CA ASP A 462 -6.96 9.06 25.09
C ASP A 462 -6.68 9.49 23.65
N ILE A 463 -5.41 9.51 23.26
CA ILE A 463 -5.01 9.75 21.88
C ILE A 463 -5.32 8.51 21.06
N VAL A 464 -6.09 8.67 20.00
CA VAL A 464 -6.66 7.52 19.26
C VAL A 464 -6.01 7.36 17.92
N PHE A 465 -5.48 6.17 17.64
CA PHE A 465 -5.03 5.77 16.32
C PHE A 465 -5.06 4.25 16.22
N PRO A 466 -6.07 3.65 15.57
CA PRO A 466 -6.11 2.21 15.41
C PRO A 466 -4.84 1.73 14.68
N THR A 467 -4.13 0.79 15.29
CA THR A 467 -2.96 0.14 14.67
C THR A 467 -3.36 -0.83 13.57
N GLU A 468 -4.64 -1.19 13.47
CA GLU A 468 -5.25 -1.85 12.31
C GLU A 468 -6.71 -1.38 12.15
N PHE A 469 -7.09 -0.90 10.96
CA PHE A 469 -8.48 -0.64 10.61
C PHE A 469 -8.73 -0.92 9.13
N LEU A 470 -10.00 -1.10 8.75
CA LEU A 470 -10.43 -1.37 7.37
C LEU A 470 -9.65 -2.52 6.71
N HIS A 471 -9.93 -3.75 7.16
CA HIS A 471 -9.24 -4.96 6.70
C HIS A 471 -9.42 -5.24 5.20
N GLY A 472 -8.29 -5.50 4.54
CA GLY A 472 -8.11 -5.60 3.09
C GLY A 472 -8.48 -6.90 2.39
N LEU A 473 -9.15 -7.85 3.05
CA LEU A 473 -9.30 -9.20 2.50
C LEU A 473 -10.03 -9.13 1.14
N TYR A 474 -9.40 -9.66 0.09
CA TYR A 474 -9.88 -9.57 -1.29
C TYR A 474 -10.21 -8.13 -1.74
N ASP A 475 -9.45 -7.14 -1.22
CA ASP A 475 -9.58 -5.68 -1.31
C ASP A 475 -10.99 -5.11 -1.00
N GLY A 476 -11.66 -5.75 -0.05
CA GLY A 476 -12.61 -5.05 0.80
C GLY A 476 -11.90 -4.11 1.79
N GLY A 477 -12.66 -3.29 2.51
CA GLY A 477 -12.15 -2.44 3.60
C GLY A 477 -11.23 -1.29 3.22
N HIS A 478 -10.05 -1.52 2.65
CA HIS A 478 -9.01 -0.51 2.43
C HIS A 478 -9.51 0.84 1.98
N GLY A 479 -9.98 0.97 0.73
CA GLY A 479 -10.60 2.19 0.22
C GLY A 479 -12.09 2.32 0.56
N ALA A 480 -12.75 1.24 0.99
CA ALA A 480 -14.19 1.17 1.19
C ALA A 480 -14.59 1.65 2.60
N GLY A 481 -15.13 2.86 2.69
CA GLY A 481 -15.40 3.54 3.95
C GLY A 481 -14.25 4.43 4.45
N LEU A 482 -13.08 4.39 3.79
CA LEU A 482 -11.93 5.19 4.18
C LEU A 482 -12.19 6.69 4.21
N ASP A 483 -12.97 7.21 3.27
CA ASP A 483 -13.30 8.64 3.25
C ASP A 483 -14.10 9.07 4.49
N ASP A 484 -15.07 8.25 4.91
CA ASP A 484 -15.87 8.50 6.10
C ASP A 484 -14.98 8.48 7.36
N TYR A 485 -14.22 7.39 7.55
CA TYR A 485 -13.28 7.27 8.68
C TYR A 485 -12.25 8.40 8.69
N TRP A 486 -11.66 8.72 7.53
CA TRP A 486 -10.61 9.73 7.44
C TRP A 486 -11.14 11.14 7.73
N GLU A 487 -12.31 11.53 7.20
CA GLU A 487 -12.89 12.84 7.52
C GLU A 487 -13.27 12.95 9.00
N GLN A 488 -13.77 11.87 9.62
CA GLN A 488 -14.02 11.83 11.06
C GLN A 488 -12.71 11.97 11.86
N MET A 489 -11.72 11.12 11.58
CA MET A 489 -10.39 11.16 12.22
C MET A 489 -9.71 12.50 12.02
N TYR A 490 -9.81 13.10 10.83
CA TYR A 490 -9.17 14.39 10.53
C TYR A 490 -9.75 15.52 11.38
N ARG A 491 -11.06 15.50 11.66
CA ARG A 491 -11.77 16.54 12.45
C ARG A 491 -11.72 16.29 13.96
N THR A 492 -11.49 15.05 14.38
CA THR A 492 -11.39 14.69 15.80
C THR A 492 -10.05 15.16 16.39
N PRO A 493 -10.04 16.01 17.43
CA PRO A 493 -8.81 16.58 17.99
C PRO A 493 -7.83 15.55 18.56
N LEU A 494 -8.33 14.48 19.21
CA LEU A 494 -7.51 13.45 19.83
C LEU A 494 -7.12 12.32 18.88
N SER A 495 -7.66 12.30 17.65
CA SER A 495 -7.25 11.31 16.67
C SER A 495 -5.87 11.65 16.12
N ALA A 496 -4.97 10.68 16.12
CA ALA A 496 -3.69 10.72 15.47
C ALA A 496 -3.68 9.93 14.14
N GLY A 497 -4.83 9.70 13.50
CA GLY A 497 -4.93 8.94 12.25
C GLY A 497 -5.10 7.44 12.48
N GLY A 498 -4.48 6.58 11.67
CA GLY A 498 -4.56 5.11 11.80
C GLY A 498 -3.75 4.35 10.75
N PHE A 499 -3.77 3.00 10.84
CA PHE A 499 -3.00 2.09 9.98
C PHE A 499 -3.89 1.04 9.30
N LEU A 500 -3.90 1.00 7.97
CA LEU A 500 -4.66 0.00 7.19
C LEU A 500 -4.02 -1.40 7.31
N TRP A 501 -4.83 -2.46 7.28
CA TRP A 501 -4.34 -3.86 7.27
C TRP A 501 -4.64 -4.52 5.92
N VAL A 502 -3.66 -4.84 5.06
CA VAL A 502 -2.18 -4.68 5.12
C VAL A 502 -1.64 -4.16 3.77
N PHE A 503 -0.34 -3.88 3.62
CA PHE A 503 0.24 -3.31 2.40
C PHE A 503 0.08 -4.19 1.15
N ALA A 504 0.51 -5.46 1.20
CA ALA A 504 0.54 -6.36 0.04
C ALA A 504 0.05 -7.78 0.39
N ASP A 505 -0.52 -8.47 -0.60
CA ASP A 505 -0.95 -9.88 -0.46
C ASP A 505 0.25 -10.81 -0.19
N GLU A 506 0.16 -11.63 0.86
CA GLU A 506 1.18 -12.62 1.26
C GLU A 506 0.99 -13.97 0.55
N ALA A 507 1.19 -13.99 -0.77
CA ALA A 507 1.19 -15.23 -1.55
C ALA A 507 2.60 -15.74 -1.85
N VAL A 508 2.93 -16.99 -1.48
CA VAL A 508 4.19 -17.63 -1.86
C VAL A 508 4.08 -18.34 -3.21
N VAL A 509 5.18 -18.35 -3.96
CA VAL A 509 5.33 -19.26 -5.11
C VAL A 509 5.69 -20.66 -4.61
N ARG A 510 4.71 -21.57 -4.65
CA ARG A 510 4.81 -22.94 -4.12
C ARG A 510 5.65 -23.84 -5.03
N THR A 511 6.90 -24.05 -4.63
CA THR A 511 7.82 -24.98 -5.30
C THR A 511 7.39 -26.46 -5.23
N ASP A 512 6.44 -26.82 -4.36
CA ASP A 512 5.80 -28.14 -4.29
C ASP A 512 4.50 -28.24 -5.10
N ARG A 513 4.01 -27.13 -5.66
CA ARG A 513 2.75 -27.08 -6.41
C ARG A 513 2.95 -26.43 -7.78
N ASN A 514 4.03 -26.81 -8.47
CA ASN A 514 4.35 -26.35 -9.84
C ASN A 514 4.37 -24.81 -10.01
N GLY A 515 4.75 -24.07 -8.97
CA GLY A 515 4.86 -22.61 -9.02
C GLY A 515 3.54 -21.86 -8.81
N GLU A 516 2.50 -22.52 -8.27
CA GLU A 516 1.26 -21.86 -7.85
C GLU A 516 1.54 -20.72 -6.86
N LEU A 517 0.86 -19.58 -7.04
CA LEU A 517 0.77 -18.52 -6.03
C LEU A 517 -0.26 -18.93 -4.97
N ASP A 518 0.20 -19.17 -3.76
CA ASP A 518 -0.61 -19.63 -2.64
C ASP A 518 -0.59 -18.60 -1.51
N ALA A 519 -1.76 -18.01 -1.23
CA ALA A 519 -1.99 -17.07 -0.13
C ALA A 519 -2.61 -17.76 1.11
N ASP A 520 -2.55 -19.09 1.19
CA ASP A 520 -3.18 -19.89 2.25
C ASP A 520 -4.69 -19.64 2.38
N GLY A 521 -5.40 -19.63 1.25
CA GLY A 521 -6.84 -19.38 1.23
C GLY A 521 -7.18 -17.91 1.51
N ASP A 522 -7.82 -17.63 2.64
CA ASP A 522 -8.29 -16.32 3.08
C ASP A 522 -7.43 -15.67 4.18
N HIS A 523 -6.23 -16.20 4.41
CA HIS A 523 -5.30 -15.65 5.41
C HIS A 523 -4.33 -14.62 4.82
N GLY A 524 -3.75 -14.87 3.64
CA GLY A 524 -2.77 -13.98 3.01
C GLY A 524 -3.24 -12.92 2.01
N PRO A 525 -4.45 -12.96 1.39
CA PRO A 525 -4.82 -11.99 0.36
C PRO A 525 -5.52 -10.73 0.93
N ASP A 526 -4.79 -9.98 1.76
CA ASP A 526 -5.26 -8.83 2.54
C ASP A 526 -4.69 -7.46 2.07
N GLY A 527 -3.99 -7.43 0.95
CA GLY A 527 -3.18 -6.31 0.47
C GLY A 527 -3.97 -5.18 -0.19
N ILE A 528 -3.40 -3.98 -0.18
CA ILE A 528 -3.77 -2.86 -1.07
C ILE A 528 -3.23 -3.11 -2.49
N VAL A 529 -2.20 -3.94 -2.58
CA VAL A 529 -1.61 -4.40 -3.83
C VAL A 529 -1.49 -5.92 -3.82
N GLY A 530 -1.54 -6.53 -5.00
CA GLY A 530 -1.33 -7.97 -5.17
C GLY A 530 0.09 -8.42 -4.82
N PRO A 531 0.39 -9.73 -4.93
CA PRO A 531 1.66 -10.31 -4.49
C PRO A 531 2.90 -9.71 -5.20
N TYR A 532 2.76 -9.24 -6.44
CA TYR A 532 3.81 -8.55 -7.19
C TYR A 532 3.50 -7.05 -7.36
N HIS A 533 2.82 -6.47 -6.38
CA HIS A 533 2.42 -5.08 -6.32
C HIS A 533 1.44 -4.64 -7.42
N GLU A 534 0.63 -5.56 -7.93
CA GLU A 534 -0.47 -5.21 -8.83
C GLU A 534 -1.44 -4.26 -8.13
N LYS A 535 -1.64 -3.06 -8.67
CA LYS A 535 -2.42 -2.00 -8.01
C LYS A 535 -3.92 -2.27 -8.09
N GLU A 536 -4.53 -2.49 -6.93
CA GLU A 536 -5.98 -2.66 -6.76
C GLU A 536 -6.73 -1.32 -6.88
N GLY A 537 -8.07 -1.37 -6.89
CA GLY A 537 -8.89 -0.15 -6.89
C GLY A 537 -8.69 0.72 -5.64
N SER A 538 -8.42 0.11 -4.48
CA SER A 538 -8.19 0.86 -3.24
C SER A 538 -6.91 1.68 -3.26
N TYR A 539 -5.87 1.25 -3.99
CA TYR A 539 -4.64 2.03 -4.16
C TYR A 539 -4.93 3.47 -4.58
N TYR A 540 -5.78 3.64 -5.59
CA TYR A 540 -6.13 4.95 -6.13
C TYR A 540 -7.09 5.71 -5.22
N THR A 541 -7.97 4.99 -4.52
CA THR A 541 -8.87 5.59 -3.53
C THR A 541 -8.06 6.21 -2.40
N ILE A 542 -7.11 5.46 -1.84
CA ILE A 542 -6.21 5.90 -0.76
C ILE A 542 -5.41 7.10 -1.25
N LYS A 543 -4.82 7.01 -2.46
CA LYS A 543 -4.10 8.13 -3.07
C LYS A 543 -4.93 9.42 -3.11
N GLU A 544 -6.21 9.35 -3.50
CA GLU A 544 -7.10 10.51 -3.49
C GLU A 544 -7.43 10.99 -2.08
N VAL A 545 -7.92 10.11 -1.21
CA VAL A 545 -8.44 10.45 0.13
C VAL A 545 -7.33 11.01 1.03
N TRP A 546 -6.13 10.45 0.94
CA TRP A 546 -4.98 10.86 1.71
C TRP A 546 -4.11 11.92 1.03
N SER A 547 -4.51 12.42 -0.14
CA SER A 547 -3.83 13.56 -0.76
C SER A 547 -3.69 14.72 0.25
N PRO A 548 -2.47 15.25 0.45
CA PRO A 548 -2.26 16.42 1.31
C PRO A 548 -2.74 17.72 0.66
N VAL A 549 -3.08 17.71 -0.63
CA VAL A 549 -3.87 18.75 -1.28
C VAL A 549 -5.30 18.26 -1.35
N TYR A 550 -6.20 18.91 -0.62
CA TYR A 550 -7.63 18.60 -0.66
C TYR A 550 -8.38 19.66 -1.47
N LEU A 551 -9.04 19.24 -2.55
CA LEU A 551 -9.95 20.12 -3.31
C LEU A 551 -11.37 19.93 -2.77
N ALA A 552 -12.03 21.03 -2.43
CA ALA A 552 -13.43 20.96 -2.02
C ALA A 552 -14.31 20.51 -3.21
N PRO A 553 -15.33 19.66 -2.98
CA PRO A 553 -16.26 19.25 -4.04
C PRO A 553 -16.86 20.45 -4.77
N LYS A 554 -16.82 20.43 -6.11
CA LYS A 554 -17.38 21.49 -6.95
C LYS A 554 -17.82 20.94 -8.31
N GLU A 555 -19.06 21.26 -8.70
CA GLU A 555 -19.54 21.02 -10.06
C GLU A 555 -19.11 22.15 -11.00
N ILE A 556 -18.72 21.79 -12.22
CA ILE A 556 -18.30 22.75 -13.24
C ILE A 556 -19.51 23.10 -14.10
N THR A 557 -20.15 24.22 -13.76
CA THR A 557 -21.31 24.75 -14.49
C THR A 557 -20.88 25.84 -15.49
N PRO A 558 -21.75 26.27 -16.42
CA PRO A 558 -21.47 27.41 -17.29
C PRO A 558 -21.13 28.73 -16.56
N ALA A 559 -21.48 28.84 -15.28
CA ALA A 559 -21.17 29.99 -14.41
C ALA A 559 -19.82 29.84 -13.66
N PHE A 560 -19.09 28.75 -13.86
CA PHE A 560 -17.79 28.53 -13.24
C PHE A 560 -16.82 29.67 -13.56
N ASP A 561 -16.25 30.24 -12.50
CA ASP A 561 -15.38 31.42 -12.49
C ASP A 561 -13.88 31.08 -12.64
N GLY A 562 -13.55 29.79 -12.81
CA GLY A 562 -12.17 29.35 -12.93
C GLY A 562 -11.43 29.26 -11.59
N LYS A 563 -12.15 29.19 -10.46
CA LYS A 563 -11.59 29.15 -9.11
C LYS A 563 -12.02 27.90 -8.34
N LEU A 564 -11.06 27.22 -7.70
CA LEU A 564 -11.31 26.04 -6.85
C LEU A 564 -10.85 26.31 -5.42
N THR A 565 -11.66 25.92 -4.43
CA THR A 565 -11.26 25.97 -3.02
C THR A 565 -10.32 24.81 -2.71
N VAL A 566 -9.19 25.12 -2.08
CA VAL A 566 -8.17 24.13 -1.68
C VAL A 566 -7.89 24.22 -0.19
N GLN A 567 -7.65 23.09 0.45
CA GLN A 567 -7.13 23.00 1.81
C GLN A 567 -5.73 22.38 1.78
N ASN A 568 -4.79 22.98 2.50
CA ASN A 568 -3.48 22.40 2.75
C ASN A 568 -3.55 21.41 3.92
N ARG A 569 -3.46 20.11 3.62
CA ARG A 569 -3.39 19.00 4.57
C ARG A 569 -2.00 18.35 4.65
N PHE A 570 -0.94 19.02 4.16
CA PHE A 570 0.44 18.68 4.54
C PHE A 570 0.66 18.96 6.04
N ILE A 571 1.68 18.34 6.62
CA ILE A 571 2.12 18.56 8.00
C ILE A 571 3.05 19.77 8.06
N TYR A 572 4.01 19.89 7.12
CA TYR A 572 5.08 20.91 7.18
C TYR A 572 5.15 21.79 5.92
N THR A 573 4.66 21.29 4.78
CA THR A 573 4.83 21.93 3.47
C THR A 573 3.77 23.00 3.20
N ASN A 574 4.19 24.17 2.73
CA ASN A 574 3.28 25.21 2.23
C ASN A 574 2.94 24.94 0.75
N LEU A 575 1.68 25.15 0.34
CA LEU A 575 1.26 24.90 -1.04
C LEU A 575 2.03 25.71 -2.09
N LYS A 576 2.62 26.84 -1.74
CA LYS A 576 3.48 27.62 -2.64
C LYS A 576 4.75 26.88 -3.07
N GLN A 577 5.16 25.88 -2.31
CA GLN A 577 6.29 25.00 -2.64
C GLN A 577 5.89 23.87 -3.60
N CYS A 578 4.58 23.61 -3.73
CA CYS A 578 4.01 22.63 -4.64
C CYS A 578 3.86 23.22 -6.05
N SER A 579 3.50 22.37 -7.01
CA SER A 579 3.12 22.83 -8.36
C SER A 579 1.79 22.22 -8.78
N PHE A 580 1.09 22.93 -9.67
CA PHE A 580 -0.27 22.62 -10.04
C PHE A 580 -0.47 22.85 -11.54
N THR A 581 -1.24 21.98 -12.18
CA THR A 581 -1.60 22.12 -13.60
C THR A 581 -3.08 21.86 -13.79
N TRP A 582 -3.62 22.39 -14.88
CA TRP A 582 -4.92 21.98 -15.41
C TRP A 582 -4.78 21.42 -16.82
N LYS A 583 -5.72 20.56 -17.21
CA LYS A 583 -5.89 20.04 -18.57
C LYS A 583 -7.36 20.10 -18.95
N LEU A 584 -7.67 20.68 -20.10
CA LEU A 584 -9.00 20.58 -20.71
C LEU A 584 -8.92 19.55 -21.84
N ALA A 585 -9.87 18.60 -21.88
CA ALA A 585 -9.90 17.57 -22.93
C ALA A 585 -11.30 17.40 -23.54
N SER A 586 -11.32 17.00 -24.82
CA SER A 586 -12.53 16.63 -25.56
C SER A 586 -12.44 15.19 -26.06
N PHE A 587 -13.58 14.51 -26.14
CA PHE A 587 -13.72 13.14 -26.63
C PHE A 587 -14.49 13.10 -27.96
N ASP A 588 -14.22 12.10 -28.81
CA ASP A 588 -14.82 11.94 -30.15
C ASP A 588 -15.67 10.67 -30.29
N GLY A 589 -16.23 10.19 -29.17
CA GLY A 589 -17.05 8.99 -29.16
C GLY A 589 -16.26 7.69 -29.27
N PRO A 590 -16.93 6.58 -29.65
CA PRO A 590 -16.43 5.21 -29.46
C PRO A 590 -15.35 4.75 -30.45
N HIS A 591 -14.97 5.59 -31.43
CA HIS A 591 -14.01 5.24 -32.48
C HIS A 591 -12.58 5.72 -32.18
N LEU A 592 -12.37 6.55 -31.15
CA LEU A 592 -11.04 6.99 -30.74
C LEU A 592 -10.70 6.48 -29.34
N THR A 593 -9.45 6.06 -29.17
CA THR A 593 -8.86 5.84 -27.84
C THR A 593 -8.31 7.17 -27.32
N GLY A 594 -8.71 7.56 -26.10
CA GLY A 594 -8.25 8.80 -25.46
C GLY A 594 -8.98 10.07 -25.92
N SER A 595 -8.32 11.22 -25.75
CA SER A 595 -8.88 12.55 -26.07
C SER A 595 -8.56 12.99 -27.49
N LYS A 596 -9.55 13.52 -28.22
CA LYS A 596 -9.40 14.13 -29.55
C LYS A 596 -8.53 15.38 -29.54
N ARG A 597 -8.77 16.23 -28.53
CA ARG A 597 -8.13 17.53 -28.34
C ARG A 597 -7.86 17.69 -26.86
N ALA A 598 -6.67 18.16 -26.52
CA ALA A 598 -6.35 18.59 -25.17
C ALA A 598 -5.51 19.85 -25.19
N ILE A 599 -5.66 20.67 -24.16
CA ILE A 599 -4.77 21.80 -23.86
C ILE A 599 -4.46 21.79 -22.37
N THR A 600 -3.29 22.27 -22.00
CA THR A 600 -2.83 22.30 -20.61
C THR A 600 -2.38 23.71 -20.23
N GLY A 601 -2.40 24.00 -18.93
CA GLY A 601 -1.83 25.22 -18.38
C GLY A 601 -1.35 25.02 -16.96
N GLY A 602 -0.44 25.89 -16.52
CA GLY A 602 0.00 25.95 -15.13
C GLY A 602 -1.00 26.72 -14.26
N ILE A 603 -1.09 26.35 -12.99
CA ILE A 603 -1.80 27.09 -11.97
C ILE A 603 -0.75 27.67 -11.02
N ASN A 604 -0.87 28.97 -10.72
CA ASN A 604 0.01 29.59 -9.72
C ASN A 604 -0.25 28.95 -8.35
N ALA A 605 0.78 28.38 -7.75
CA ALA A 605 0.71 27.79 -6.43
C ALA A 605 0.34 28.86 -5.38
N PRO A 606 -0.71 28.64 -4.57
CA PRO A 606 -1.16 29.63 -3.61
C PRO A 606 -0.32 29.57 -2.33
N GLU A 607 -0.13 30.72 -1.67
CA GLU A 607 0.49 30.79 -0.34
C GLU A 607 -0.52 30.31 0.71
N VAL A 608 -0.45 29.03 1.04
CA VAL A 608 -1.35 28.39 2.02
C VAL A 608 -0.51 27.53 2.95
N ALA A 609 -0.38 27.96 4.20
CA ALA A 609 0.31 27.20 5.24
C ALA A 609 -0.44 25.90 5.60
N PRO A 610 0.24 24.88 6.15
CA PRO A 610 -0.40 23.69 6.69
C PRO A 610 -1.66 23.99 7.53
N GLY A 611 -2.73 23.22 7.33
CA GLY A 611 -4.00 23.34 8.04
C GLY A 611 -4.95 24.44 7.54
N HIS A 612 -4.52 25.30 6.61
CA HIS A 612 -5.32 26.45 6.15
C HIS A 612 -6.02 26.19 4.81
N TYR A 613 -7.00 27.03 4.50
CA TYR A 613 -7.72 27.06 3.23
C TYR A 613 -7.22 28.19 2.33
N GLY A 614 -7.37 28.01 1.02
CA GLY A 614 -7.07 29.01 0.01
C GLY A 614 -7.81 28.73 -1.30
N GLU A 615 -7.36 29.36 -2.38
CA GLU A 615 -7.98 29.28 -3.70
C GLU A 615 -6.94 28.98 -4.78
N LEU A 616 -7.27 28.06 -5.69
CA LEU A 616 -6.57 27.86 -6.95
C LEU A 616 -7.28 28.65 -8.05
N SER A 617 -6.57 29.58 -8.71
CA SER A 617 -7.08 30.33 -9.86
C SER A 617 -6.52 29.74 -11.16
N LEU A 618 -7.39 29.08 -11.95
CA LEU A 618 -6.97 28.26 -13.08
C LEU A 618 -6.64 29.08 -14.33
N LYS A 619 -7.21 30.28 -14.48
CA LYS A 619 -7.05 31.14 -15.67
C LYS A 619 -7.33 30.38 -16.99
N LEU A 620 -8.48 29.70 -17.03
CA LEU A 620 -8.92 28.93 -18.20
C LEU A 620 -9.14 29.85 -19.42
N PRO A 621 -8.90 29.37 -20.65
CA PRO A 621 -9.19 30.14 -21.86
C PRO A 621 -10.70 30.38 -22.03
N THR A 622 -11.10 31.45 -22.71
CA THR A 622 -12.52 31.85 -22.87
C THR A 622 -13.41 30.77 -23.51
N ASN A 623 -12.82 29.87 -24.30
CA ASN A 623 -13.50 28.75 -24.95
C ASN A 623 -13.49 27.45 -24.13
N TRP A 624 -13.14 27.46 -22.84
CA TRP A 624 -13.07 26.23 -22.02
C TRP A 624 -14.36 25.41 -22.04
N LYS A 625 -15.52 26.06 -22.23
CA LYS A 625 -16.85 25.45 -22.32
C LYS A 625 -17.06 24.54 -23.53
N THR A 626 -16.13 24.54 -24.50
CA THR A 626 -16.17 23.65 -25.67
C THR A 626 -15.48 22.30 -25.41
N TYR A 627 -14.87 22.13 -24.24
CA TYR A 627 -14.24 20.89 -23.81
C TYR A 627 -15.21 20.04 -23.00
N ASP A 628 -14.89 18.77 -22.83
CA ASP A 628 -15.78 17.80 -22.19
C ASP A 628 -15.42 17.54 -20.72
N VAL A 629 -14.15 17.75 -20.34
CA VAL A 629 -13.66 17.52 -18.98
C VAL A 629 -12.52 18.48 -18.64
N LEU A 630 -12.49 18.91 -17.37
CA LEU A 630 -11.39 19.62 -16.74
C LEU A 630 -10.66 18.68 -15.77
N TYR A 631 -9.36 18.50 -15.97
CA TYR A 631 -8.48 17.86 -14.99
C TYR A 631 -7.66 18.90 -14.24
N VAL A 632 -7.42 18.65 -12.97
CA VAL A 632 -6.48 19.40 -12.14
C VAL A 632 -5.51 18.41 -11.50
N THR A 633 -4.21 18.67 -11.61
CA THR A 633 -3.17 17.82 -11.04
C THR A 633 -2.35 18.62 -10.04
N ALA A 634 -2.08 18.02 -8.88
CA ALA A 634 -1.19 18.59 -7.87
C ALA A 634 0.08 17.75 -7.74
N PHE A 635 1.22 18.42 -7.55
CA PHE A 635 2.52 17.80 -7.36
C PHE A 635 3.17 18.31 -6.08
N ASP A 636 3.90 17.44 -5.38
CA ASP A 636 4.69 17.80 -4.20
C ASP A 636 5.90 18.69 -4.59
N PRO A 637 6.69 19.20 -3.61
CA PRO A 637 7.90 19.97 -3.90
C PRO A 637 8.99 19.21 -4.67
N ALA A 638 8.99 17.88 -4.61
CA ALA A 638 9.87 16.99 -5.36
C ALA A 638 9.34 16.64 -6.76
N ARG A 639 8.17 17.20 -7.14
CA ARG A 639 7.45 17.00 -8.40
C ARG A 639 6.85 15.60 -8.59
N HIS A 640 6.64 14.86 -7.51
CA HIS A 640 5.81 13.65 -7.55
C HIS A 640 4.34 14.03 -7.62
N GLU A 641 3.56 13.30 -8.43
CA GLU A 641 2.12 13.52 -8.55
C GLU A 641 1.40 13.06 -7.28
N LEU A 642 0.71 13.98 -6.61
CA LEU A 642 -0.13 13.69 -5.46
C LEU A 642 -1.45 13.05 -5.91
N PHE A 643 -2.14 13.70 -6.85
CA PHE A 643 -3.35 13.20 -7.49
C PHE A 643 -3.77 14.05 -8.70
N THR A 644 -4.61 13.48 -9.57
CA THR A 644 -5.30 14.16 -10.67
C THR A 644 -6.82 14.02 -10.52
N TRP A 645 -7.51 15.13 -10.23
CA TRP A 645 -8.97 15.18 -10.18
C TRP A 645 -9.56 15.45 -11.56
N SER A 646 -10.68 14.80 -11.90
CA SER A 646 -11.43 15.05 -13.13
C SER A 646 -12.82 15.59 -12.83
N MET A 647 -13.20 16.68 -13.49
CA MET A 647 -14.49 17.35 -13.34
C MET A 647 -15.19 17.46 -14.71
N PRO A 648 -16.38 16.87 -14.89
CA PRO A 648 -17.12 16.94 -16.15
C PRO A 648 -17.50 18.38 -16.52
N ILE A 649 -17.39 18.73 -17.80
CA ILE A 649 -17.93 19.97 -18.38
C ILE A 649 -19.14 19.66 -19.27
N THR A 650 -19.04 18.61 -20.08
CA THR A 650 -20.14 18.09 -20.90
C THR A 650 -20.82 16.96 -20.12
N LEU A 651 -22.13 17.05 -19.92
CA LEU A 651 -22.94 16.02 -19.27
C LEU A 651 -23.45 14.95 -20.28
N PRO A 652 -23.86 13.75 -19.82
CA PRO A 652 -24.24 12.63 -20.69
C PRO A 652 -25.26 12.97 -21.77
N ALA A 653 -26.36 13.66 -21.44
CA ALA A 653 -27.38 14.05 -22.41
C ALA A 653 -26.81 14.87 -23.59
N LYS A 654 -25.93 15.84 -23.30
CA LYS A 654 -25.29 16.68 -24.31
C LYS A 654 -24.27 15.90 -25.13
N MET A 655 -23.56 14.95 -24.52
CA MET A 655 -22.65 14.06 -25.23
C MET A 655 -23.41 13.12 -26.18
N ALA A 656 -24.48 12.48 -25.71
CA ALA A 656 -25.31 11.60 -26.52
C ALA A 656 -25.93 12.37 -27.71
N ALA A 657 -26.43 13.59 -27.49
CA ALA A 657 -26.96 14.44 -28.55
C ALA A 657 -25.92 14.80 -29.63
N LYS A 658 -24.63 14.87 -29.26
CA LYS A 658 -23.51 15.12 -30.18
C LYS A 658 -23.13 13.87 -30.99
N LEU A 659 -23.19 12.69 -30.38
CA LEU A 659 -22.64 11.45 -30.95
C LEU A 659 -23.66 10.57 -31.68
N VAL A 660 -24.94 10.66 -31.31
CA VAL A 660 -25.97 9.75 -31.82
C VAL A 660 -26.67 10.36 -33.04
N ASP A 661 -26.43 9.79 -34.22
CA ASP A 661 -27.16 10.15 -35.45
C ASP A 661 -28.46 9.35 -35.57
N LYS A 662 -29.58 10.08 -35.52
CA LYS A 662 -30.94 9.52 -35.60
C LYS A 662 -31.53 9.58 -37.01
N SER A 663 -30.84 10.23 -37.95
CA SER A 663 -31.35 10.51 -39.28
C SER A 663 -31.14 9.34 -40.24
N GLY A 664 -32.17 8.98 -41.01
CA GLY A 664 -32.09 7.93 -42.02
C GLY A 664 -33.12 8.12 -43.11
N ALA A 665 -32.87 7.51 -44.27
CA ALA A 665 -33.65 7.73 -45.48
C ALA A 665 -35.03 7.05 -45.47
N ALA A 666 -35.18 5.95 -44.73
CA ALA A 666 -36.39 5.14 -44.69
C ALA A 666 -36.97 5.05 -43.28
N LYS A 667 -38.30 5.03 -43.22
CA LYS A 667 -39.05 4.85 -41.97
C LYS A 667 -38.95 3.39 -41.50
N PRO A 668 -38.85 3.12 -40.19
CA PRO A 668 -38.88 1.75 -39.68
C PRO A 668 -40.16 1.02 -40.09
N GLU A 669 -40.04 -0.26 -40.42
CA GLU A 669 -41.15 -1.16 -40.73
C GLU A 669 -41.46 -2.03 -39.52
N ILE A 670 -42.74 -2.28 -39.24
CA ILE A 670 -43.19 -3.17 -38.18
C ILE A 670 -44.17 -4.22 -38.74
N SER A 671 -44.02 -5.46 -38.26
CA SER A 671 -44.95 -6.56 -38.50
C SER A 671 -45.28 -7.26 -37.18
N GLU A 672 -46.53 -7.67 -37.01
CA GLU A 672 -47.00 -8.39 -35.82
C GLU A 672 -47.12 -9.90 -36.11
N THR A 673 -46.61 -10.74 -35.19
CA THR A 673 -46.78 -12.20 -35.25
C THR A 673 -46.94 -12.74 -33.84
N ASP A 674 -48.05 -13.42 -33.54
CA ASP A 674 -48.39 -13.97 -32.22
C ASP A 674 -48.01 -13.03 -31.05
N SER A 675 -46.95 -13.37 -30.32
CA SER A 675 -46.44 -12.65 -29.15
C SER A 675 -45.30 -11.67 -29.45
N ILE A 676 -45.00 -11.39 -30.72
CA ILE A 676 -43.81 -10.62 -31.15
C ILE A 676 -44.17 -9.44 -32.06
N TYR A 677 -43.54 -8.29 -31.79
CA TYR A 677 -43.36 -7.20 -32.74
C TYR A 677 -41.99 -7.33 -33.40
N ARG A 678 -41.98 -7.53 -34.72
CA ARG A 678 -40.75 -7.57 -35.52
C ARG A 678 -40.60 -6.25 -36.24
N VAL A 679 -39.48 -5.57 -35.98
CA VAL A 679 -39.16 -4.25 -36.54
C VAL A 679 -37.95 -4.35 -37.44
N LYS A 680 -37.95 -3.63 -38.57
CA LYS A 680 -36.79 -3.43 -39.44
C LYS A 680 -36.50 -1.95 -39.59
N ALA A 681 -35.26 -1.54 -39.38
CA ALA A 681 -34.82 -0.16 -39.58
C ALA A 681 -33.35 -0.15 -40.03
N ASN A 682 -33.07 0.44 -41.19
CA ASN A 682 -31.72 0.63 -41.74
C ASN A 682 -30.80 -0.61 -41.64
N GLY A 683 -31.30 -1.79 -42.02
CA GLY A 683 -30.53 -3.05 -41.99
C GLY A 683 -30.44 -3.74 -40.62
N VAL A 684 -31.02 -3.16 -39.56
CA VAL A 684 -31.20 -3.79 -38.24
C VAL A 684 -32.61 -4.38 -38.14
N GLN A 685 -32.71 -5.59 -37.61
CA GLN A 685 -33.94 -6.30 -37.30
C GLN A 685 -34.04 -6.53 -35.79
N LEU A 686 -35.19 -6.21 -35.20
CA LEU A 686 -35.47 -6.29 -33.77
C LEU A 686 -36.73 -7.12 -33.54
N GLU A 687 -36.76 -7.90 -32.47
CA GLU A 687 -37.97 -8.59 -32.01
C GLU A 687 -38.27 -8.18 -30.57
N PHE A 688 -39.47 -7.63 -30.35
CA PHE A 688 -39.96 -7.25 -29.02
C PHE A 688 -41.10 -8.18 -28.61
N SER A 689 -41.09 -8.64 -27.37
CA SER A 689 -42.21 -9.39 -26.79
C SER A 689 -43.39 -8.45 -26.53
N ARG A 690 -44.55 -8.77 -27.10
CA ARG A 690 -45.81 -8.05 -26.88
C ARG A 690 -46.39 -8.27 -25.49
N ASN A 691 -45.93 -9.30 -24.79
CA ASN A 691 -46.43 -9.65 -23.46
C ASN A 691 -45.81 -8.79 -22.36
N ASN A 692 -44.70 -8.10 -22.64
CA ASN A 692 -43.96 -7.38 -21.62
C ASN A 692 -43.01 -6.26 -22.11
N GLY A 693 -42.86 -6.07 -23.43
CA GLY A 693 -42.04 -5.00 -24.01
C GLY A 693 -40.53 -5.27 -24.03
N VAL A 694 -40.10 -6.49 -23.72
CA VAL A 694 -38.67 -6.88 -23.71
C VAL A 694 -38.15 -7.10 -25.12
N LEU A 695 -36.92 -6.64 -25.38
CA LEU A 695 -36.16 -6.95 -26.59
C LEU A 695 -35.67 -8.41 -26.55
N MET A 696 -36.26 -9.25 -27.39
CA MET A 696 -36.00 -10.69 -27.45
C MET A 696 -34.84 -11.04 -28.39
N GLN A 697 -34.68 -10.30 -29.49
CA GLN A 697 -33.64 -10.57 -30.47
C GLN A 697 -33.21 -9.30 -31.21
N VAL A 698 -31.93 -9.24 -31.56
CA VAL A 698 -31.34 -8.27 -32.46
C VAL A 698 -30.54 -8.99 -33.54
N LYS A 699 -30.70 -8.56 -34.79
CA LYS A 699 -29.94 -9.08 -35.94
C LYS A 699 -29.64 -7.94 -36.92
N ASN A 700 -28.52 -8.05 -37.64
CA ASN A 700 -28.24 -7.20 -38.78
C ASN A 700 -27.65 -8.02 -39.95
N GLY A 701 -27.11 -7.35 -40.97
CA GLY A 701 -26.49 -7.99 -42.14
C GLY A 701 -25.32 -8.93 -41.83
N LYS A 702 -24.66 -8.80 -40.68
CA LYS A 702 -23.54 -9.66 -40.23
C LYS A 702 -24.00 -10.86 -39.38
N GLY A 703 -25.28 -10.92 -39.01
CA GLY A 703 -25.86 -12.00 -38.21
C GLY A 703 -26.50 -11.54 -36.90
N ASN A 704 -26.71 -12.48 -35.99
CA ASN A 704 -27.34 -12.22 -34.69
C ASN A 704 -26.39 -11.43 -33.79
N ILE A 705 -26.95 -10.48 -33.04
CA ILE A 705 -26.24 -9.72 -32.01
C ILE A 705 -26.74 -10.24 -30.66
N PRO A 706 -25.87 -10.79 -29.80
CA PRO A 706 -26.29 -11.49 -28.60
C PRO A 706 -26.53 -10.52 -27.43
N PHE A 707 -27.27 -9.44 -27.68
CA PHE A 707 -27.69 -8.44 -26.69
C PHE A 707 -29.22 -8.39 -26.67
N ASN A 708 -29.83 -9.01 -25.65
CA ASN A 708 -31.28 -9.24 -25.61
C ASN A 708 -31.80 -9.38 -24.17
N ASN A 709 -33.02 -9.87 -24.01
CA ASN A 709 -33.72 -10.11 -22.74
C ASN A 709 -33.72 -8.89 -21.81
N GLY A 710 -33.88 -7.69 -22.36
CA GLY A 710 -34.02 -6.46 -21.58
C GLY A 710 -34.89 -5.38 -22.23
N PRO A 711 -35.18 -4.28 -21.52
CA PRO A 711 -34.79 -4.05 -20.13
C PRO A 711 -35.62 -4.89 -19.16
N VAL A 712 -34.93 -5.45 -18.17
CA VAL A 712 -35.53 -6.10 -17.00
C VAL A 712 -35.12 -5.31 -15.77
N LEU A 713 -36.06 -4.85 -14.95
CA LEU A 713 -35.72 -4.14 -13.71
C LEU A 713 -34.89 -5.03 -12.79
N SER A 714 -33.84 -4.48 -12.20
CA SER A 714 -32.97 -5.21 -11.26
C SER A 714 -33.64 -5.49 -9.90
N GLN A 715 -34.67 -4.72 -9.53
CA GLN A 715 -35.47 -4.90 -8.32
C GLN A 715 -36.94 -5.15 -8.72
N GLY A 716 -37.59 -6.12 -8.08
CA GLY A 716 -39.00 -6.48 -8.29
C GLY A 716 -39.26 -7.61 -9.29
N GLN A 717 -40.52 -8.03 -9.39
CA GLN A 717 -40.98 -8.88 -10.50
C GLN A 717 -41.12 -7.99 -11.73
N ALA A 718 -40.32 -8.23 -12.76
CA ALA A 718 -40.35 -7.44 -13.99
C ALA A 718 -41.78 -7.34 -14.53
N GLN A 719 -42.23 -6.11 -14.81
CA GLN A 719 -43.51 -5.85 -15.47
C GLN A 719 -44.74 -6.31 -14.67
N ALA A 720 -44.67 -6.33 -13.33
CA ALA A 720 -45.74 -6.80 -12.44
C ALA A 720 -47.09 -6.04 -12.55
N GLY A 721 -47.15 -4.96 -13.33
CA GLY A 721 -48.42 -4.38 -13.78
C GLY A 721 -48.40 -3.83 -15.19
N PHE A 722 -47.65 -4.49 -16.08
CA PHE A 722 -47.80 -4.32 -17.52
C PHE A 722 -49.23 -4.69 -17.95
N GLN A 723 -49.84 -3.85 -18.77
CA GLN A 723 -51.22 -4.04 -19.24
C GLN A 723 -51.25 -4.37 -20.73
N SER A 724 -50.53 -3.61 -21.54
CA SER A 724 -50.45 -3.81 -22.98
C SER A 724 -49.23 -3.13 -23.58
N LEU A 725 -48.84 -3.56 -24.78
CA LEU A 725 -47.84 -2.90 -25.61
C LEU A 725 -48.55 -2.31 -26.83
N SER A 726 -48.32 -1.04 -27.10
CA SER A 726 -48.86 -0.33 -28.26
C SER A 726 -47.72 0.19 -29.13
N HIS A 727 -48.00 0.44 -30.40
CA HIS A 727 -47.06 1.12 -31.28
C HIS A 727 -47.73 2.27 -32.02
N ARG A 728 -46.95 3.31 -32.34
CA ARG A 728 -47.37 4.45 -33.16
C ARG A 728 -46.19 5.04 -33.91
N TYR A 729 -46.47 5.86 -34.91
CA TYR A 729 -45.44 6.65 -35.56
C TYR A 729 -45.51 8.11 -35.12
N GLU A 730 -44.34 8.68 -34.80
CA GLU A 730 -44.16 10.11 -34.60
C GLU A 730 -43.15 10.60 -35.65
N GLY A 731 -43.68 11.22 -36.71
CA GLY A 731 -42.91 11.52 -37.92
C GLY A 731 -42.35 10.24 -38.56
N ASN A 732 -41.02 10.19 -38.68
CA ASN A 732 -40.26 9.06 -39.22
C ASN A 732 -39.80 8.05 -38.17
N ASN A 733 -40.13 8.25 -36.89
CA ASN A 733 -39.78 7.33 -35.82
C ASN A 733 -40.93 6.38 -35.51
N LEU A 734 -40.62 5.13 -35.22
CA LEU A 734 -41.56 4.16 -34.67
C LEU A 734 -41.40 4.11 -33.16
N ILE A 735 -42.50 4.31 -32.44
CA ILE A 735 -42.55 4.22 -30.98
C ILE A 735 -43.30 2.94 -30.61
N ILE A 736 -42.70 2.15 -29.73
CA ILE A 736 -43.30 0.99 -29.08
C ILE A 736 -43.31 1.28 -27.59
N GLU A 737 -44.48 1.36 -26.98
CA GLU A 737 -44.65 1.85 -25.61
C GLU A 737 -45.57 0.93 -24.80
N ALA A 738 -45.11 0.60 -23.59
CA ALA A 738 -45.87 -0.20 -22.64
C ALA A 738 -46.80 0.69 -21.83
N GLN A 739 -48.01 0.20 -21.58
CA GLN A 739 -48.95 0.80 -20.64
C GLN A 739 -48.88 0.06 -19.30
N PHE A 740 -48.72 0.83 -18.22
CA PHE A 740 -48.68 0.31 -16.86
C PHE A 740 -49.86 0.81 -16.03
N GLY A 741 -50.33 0.00 -15.08
CA GLY A 741 -51.36 0.42 -14.13
C GLY A 741 -50.86 1.53 -13.19
N LYS A 742 -51.74 2.40 -12.70
CA LYS A 742 -51.34 3.58 -11.88
C LYS A 742 -50.46 3.26 -10.66
N LYS A 743 -50.62 2.09 -10.03
CA LYS A 743 -49.94 1.70 -8.78
C LYS A 743 -48.61 0.95 -8.98
N THR A 744 -48.18 0.70 -10.22
CA THR A 744 -46.93 0.01 -10.52
C THR A 744 -45.70 0.84 -10.15
N ILE A 745 -44.55 0.17 -10.01
CA ILE A 745 -43.26 0.84 -9.81
C ILE A 745 -42.71 1.34 -11.15
N GLU A 746 -42.99 0.64 -12.24
CA GLU A 746 -42.74 1.06 -13.61
C GLU A 746 -43.72 2.15 -14.02
N LYS A 747 -43.21 3.26 -14.52
CA LYS A 747 -43.98 4.41 -14.99
C LYS A 747 -43.81 4.65 -16.49
N GLU A 748 -42.70 4.20 -17.06
CA GLU A 748 -42.44 4.31 -18.49
C GLU A 748 -41.55 3.14 -18.94
N LEU A 749 -41.88 2.55 -20.09
CA LEU A 749 -41.04 1.66 -20.88
C LEU A 749 -41.38 1.97 -22.34
N LYS A 750 -40.50 2.72 -22.99
CA LYS A 750 -40.71 3.23 -24.34
C LYS A 750 -39.48 2.99 -25.19
N TRP A 751 -39.68 2.29 -26.29
CA TRP A 751 -38.70 2.10 -27.34
C TRP A 751 -39.01 3.03 -28.50
N THR A 752 -38.04 3.86 -28.90
CA THR A 752 -38.12 4.68 -30.10
C THR A 752 -37.10 4.18 -31.12
N ILE A 753 -37.58 3.63 -32.23
CA ILE A 753 -36.75 3.16 -33.33
C ILE A 753 -36.66 4.31 -34.34
N HIS A 754 -35.44 4.80 -34.55
CA HIS A 754 -35.16 5.88 -35.48
C HIS A 754 -34.92 5.35 -36.90
N SER A 755 -35.12 6.21 -37.89
CA SER A 755 -34.85 5.90 -39.31
C SER A 755 -33.39 5.52 -39.58
N SER A 756 -32.44 5.95 -38.74
CA SER A 756 -31.02 5.54 -38.84
C SER A 756 -30.76 4.09 -38.41
N GLY A 757 -31.73 3.42 -37.78
CA GLY A 757 -31.53 2.12 -37.12
C GLY A 757 -31.09 2.22 -35.65
N ILE A 758 -30.83 3.44 -35.13
CA ILE A 758 -30.63 3.65 -33.69
C ILE A 758 -31.91 3.34 -32.94
N VAL A 759 -31.76 2.62 -31.83
CA VAL A 759 -32.86 2.27 -30.92
C VAL A 759 -32.69 3.07 -29.63
N GLN A 760 -33.64 3.94 -29.30
CA GLN A 760 -33.69 4.65 -28.02
C GLN A 760 -34.59 3.89 -27.05
N LEU A 761 -34.15 3.78 -25.80
CA LEU A 761 -34.93 3.26 -24.68
C LEU A 761 -35.10 4.35 -23.63
N ASP A 762 -36.34 4.64 -23.26
CA ASP A 762 -36.70 5.45 -22.10
C ASP A 762 -37.40 4.56 -21.06
N VAL A 763 -36.90 4.57 -19.83
CA VAL A 763 -37.50 3.87 -18.69
C VAL A 763 -37.66 4.84 -17.53
N LYS A 764 -38.82 4.80 -16.86
CA LYS A 764 -39.04 5.50 -15.58
C LYS A 764 -39.57 4.53 -14.55
N TYR A 765 -38.98 4.53 -13.37
CA TYR A 765 -39.34 3.56 -12.35
C TYR A 765 -38.97 4.00 -10.93
N PHE A 766 -39.60 3.35 -9.95
CA PHE A 766 -39.25 3.41 -8.53
C PHE A 766 -38.58 2.11 -8.09
N PRO A 767 -37.77 2.11 -7.02
CA PRO A 767 -37.38 0.88 -6.35
C PRO A 767 -38.61 0.21 -5.73
N THR A 768 -38.54 -1.12 -5.58
CA THR A 768 -39.59 -1.91 -4.92
C THR A 768 -39.65 -1.61 -3.42
N ASP A 769 -38.49 -1.60 -2.77
CA ASP A 769 -38.32 -1.48 -1.32
C ASP A 769 -37.78 -0.10 -0.93
N TYR A 770 -38.01 0.31 0.33
CA TYR A 770 -37.46 1.55 0.88
C TYR A 770 -35.92 1.51 0.97
N GLU A 771 -35.37 0.37 1.41
CA GLU A 771 -33.93 0.10 1.40
C GLU A 771 -33.60 -1.00 0.39
N PHE A 772 -32.58 -0.78 -0.43
CA PHE A 772 -32.20 -1.73 -1.47
C PHE A 772 -30.69 -1.71 -1.73
N ASP A 773 -30.16 -2.82 -2.23
CA ASP A 773 -28.71 -2.93 -2.48
C ASP A 773 -28.33 -2.30 -3.82
N TYR A 774 -29.18 -2.42 -4.83
CA TYR A 774 -28.95 -1.88 -6.16
C TYR A 774 -30.28 -1.61 -6.88
N MET A 775 -30.24 -0.77 -7.92
CA MET A 775 -31.43 -0.41 -8.72
C MET A 775 -30.99 -0.06 -10.15
N GLY A 776 -31.65 -0.63 -11.17
CA GLY A 776 -31.19 -0.54 -12.56
C GLY A 776 -32.07 -1.30 -13.55
N VAL A 777 -31.60 -1.37 -14.79
CA VAL A 777 -32.13 -2.25 -15.85
C VAL A 777 -31.05 -3.21 -16.34
N ASN A 778 -31.45 -4.44 -16.65
CA ASN A 778 -30.58 -5.54 -17.06
C ASN A 778 -30.85 -5.99 -18.49
N PHE A 779 -29.81 -6.52 -19.13
CA PHE A 779 -29.80 -7.23 -20.40
C PHE A 779 -28.96 -8.50 -20.30
N SER A 780 -29.27 -9.47 -21.14
CA SER A 780 -28.47 -10.69 -21.32
C SER A 780 -27.40 -10.49 -22.39
N PHE A 781 -26.23 -11.06 -22.12
CA PHE A 781 -25.10 -11.13 -23.04
C PHE A 781 -24.22 -12.34 -22.68
N PRO A 782 -23.89 -13.24 -23.63
CA PRO A 782 -23.08 -14.41 -23.34
C PRO A 782 -21.62 -14.01 -23.06
N GLU A 783 -21.18 -14.22 -21.82
CA GLU A 783 -19.82 -13.92 -21.37
C GLU A 783 -18.74 -14.54 -22.27
N SER A 784 -18.97 -15.76 -22.77
CA SER A 784 -18.06 -16.48 -23.66
C SER A 784 -17.81 -15.80 -25.01
N GLN A 785 -18.62 -14.80 -25.39
CA GLN A 785 -18.42 -14.03 -26.61
C GLN A 785 -17.74 -12.68 -26.37
N VAL A 786 -17.57 -12.25 -25.12
CA VAL A 786 -16.96 -10.95 -24.79
C VAL A 786 -15.45 -10.99 -25.03
N LYS A 787 -14.93 -9.96 -25.71
CA LYS A 787 -13.48 -9.73 -25.87
C LYS A 787 -12.97 -8.58 -25.01
N GLY A 788 -13.83 -7.62 -24.70
CA GLY A 788 -13.48 -6.43 -23.93
C GLY A 788 -14.50 -5.32 -24.13
N ILE A 789 -14.21 -4.15 -23.57
CA ILE A 789 -14.97 -2.92 -23.79
C ILE A 789 -14.05 -1.74 -24.08
N THR A 790 -14.58 -0.76 -24.79
CA THR A 790 -14.09 0.62 -24.72
C THR A 790 -15.23 1.49 -24.20
N TYR A 791 -15.01 2.32 -23.19
CA TYR A 791 -16.08 3.16 -22.63
C TYR A 791 -15.58 4.53 -22.21
N LEU A 792 -16.49 5.52 -22.22
CA LEU A 792 -16.29 6.80 -21.55
C LEU A 792 -17.05 6.79 -20.22
N GLY A 793 -16.30 6.94 -19.14
CA GLY A 793 -16.84 7.04 -17.79
C GLY A 793 -15.75 7.19 -16.74
N SER A 794 -16.12 7.15 -15.47
CA SER A 794 -15.17 7.16 -14.36
C SER A 794 -14.55 5.78 -14.17
N GLY A 795 -13.23 5.69 -14.30
CA GLY A 795 -12.52 4.41 -14.34
C GLY A 795 -11.01 4.51 -14.10
N PRO A 796 -10.25 3.44 -14.41
CA PRO A 796 -10.69 2.21 -15.07
C PRO A 796 -11.15 1.08 -14.12
N TYR A 797 -11.03 1.26 -12.80
CA TYR A 797 -11.30 0.22 -11.80
C TYR A 797 -12.79 0.13 -11.42
N ARG A 798 -13.21 -1.02 -10.89
CA ARG A 798 -14.57 -1.19 -10.38
C ARG A 798 -14.77 -0.42 -9.07
N VAL A 799 -15.98 0.10 -8.87
CA VAL A 799 -16.36 0.92 -7.71
C VAL A 799 -17.42 0.26 -6.86
N TRP A 800 -17.54 0.74 -5.63
CA TRP A 800 -18.60 0.39 -4.67
C TRP A 800 -19.24 1.67 -4.16
N LYS A 801 -20.46 1.60 -3.59
CA LYS A 801 -21.13 2.79 -3.04
C LYS A 801 -20.26 3.56 -2.04
N ASN A 802 -19.53 2.83 -1.19
CA ASN A 802 -18.59 3.38 -0.20
C ASN A 802 -17.14 3.51 -0.72
N ARG A 803 -16.91 3.38 -2.03
CA ARG A 803 -15.60 3.51 -2.69
C ARG A 803 -15.76 4.03 -4.13
N LEU A 804 -16.10 5.32 -4.27
CA LEU A 804 -16.23 5.99 -5.58
C LEU A 804 -14.98 6.77 -6.00
N LYS A 805 -14.18 7.21 -5.02
CA LYS A 805 -12.93 7.96 -5.21
C LYS A 805 -11.84 7.06 -5.80
N GLY A 806 -10.78 7.68 -6.33
CA GLY A 806 -9.67 7.02 -7.03
C GLY A 806 -9.91 6.79 -8.52
N THR A 807 -11.09 7.15 -9.03
CA THR A 807 -11.41 7.05 -10.46
C THR A 807 -11.24 8.39 -11.16
N SER A 808 -11.05 8.36 -12.48
CA SER A 808 -11.08 9.58 -13.30
C SER A 808 -11.99 9.41 -14.51
N LEU A 809 -12.67 10.47 -14.91
CA LEU A 809 -13.45 10.49 -16.13
C LEU A 809 -12.51 10.42 -17.33
N GLY A 810 -12.69 9.43 -18.20
CA GLY A 810 -11.84 9.23 -19.36
C GLY A 810 -12.37 8.13 -20.29
N VAL A 811 -11.68 7.96 -21.42
CA VAL A 811 -11.94 6.85 -22.35
C VAL A 811 -11.02 5.68 -21.99
N TRP A 812 -11.61 4.56 -21.58
CA TRP A 812 -10.90 3.40 -21.07
C TRP A 812 -11.08 2.21 -22.01
N ASN A 813 -9.98 1.55 -22.37
CA ASN A 813 -10.00 0.26 -23.07
C ASN A 813 -9.71 -0.85 -22.06
N LYS A 814 -10.61 -1.83 -21.95
CA LYS A 814 -10.52 -2.94 -20.99
C LYS A 814 -10.69 -4.26 -21.72
N PRO A 815 -9.60 -4.99 -21.98
CA PRO A 815 -9.67 -6.38 -22.40
C PRO A 815 -10.43 -7.22 -21.38
N TYR A 816 -11.09 -8.27 -21.85
CA TYR A 816 -11.74 -9.22 -20.96
C TYR A 816 -10.69 -9.93 -20.08
N ASN A 817 -10.97 -10.01 -18.78
CA ASN A 817 -10.31 -10.88 -17.84
C ASN A 817 -11.36 -11.40 -16.83
N ASN A 818 -11.05 -12.51 -16.16
CA ASN A 818 -11.92 -13.07 -15.12
C ASN A 818 -11.17 -13.17 -13.79
N THR A 819 -10.44 -12.10 -13.45
CA THR A 819 -9.69 -12.03 -12.20
C THR A 819 -10.61 -12.18 -11.01
N ILE A 820 -10.21 -13.05 -10.10
CA ILE A 820 -10.78 -13.16 -8.75
C ILE A 820 -9.74 -12.50 -7.85
N THR A 821 -10.07 -11.34 -7.31
CA THR A 821 -9.18 -10.58 -6.41
C THR A 821 -8.68 -11.48 -5.28
N GLY A 822 -7.37 -11.42 -5.02
CA GLY A 822 -6.67 -12.23 -4.01
C GLY A 822 -6.56 -13.74 -4.29
N GLN A 823 -6.84 -14.21 -5.53
CA GLN A 823 -6.65 -15.61 -5.90
C GLN A 823 -5.84 -15.80 -7.18
N GLY A 824 -4.75 -16.56 -7.07
CA GLY A 824 -3.91 -16.94 -8.20
C GLY A 824 -3.27 -15.73 -8.88
N ASN A 825 -3.18 -15.76 -10.22
CA ASN A 825 -2.63 -14.65 -10.99
C ASN A 825 -3.70 -13.57 -11.19
N VAL A 826 -3.53 -12.44 -10.52
CA VAL A 826 -4.43 -11.28 -10.61
C VAL A 826 -4.07 -10.41 -11.82
N ILE A 827 -5.09 -9.88 -12.52
CA ILE A 827 -4.93 -8.99 -13.66
C ILE A 827 -5.83 -7.78 -13.43
N TYR A 828 -5.21 -6.68 -13.01
CA TYR A 828 -5.90 -5.41 -12.81
C TYR A 828 -5.76 -4.46 -14.00
N PRO A 829 -6.76 -3.61 -14.28
CA PRO A 829 -8.05 -3.52 -13.58
C PRO A 829 -8.98 -4.69 -13.94
N GLU A 830 -9.80 -5.13 -12.99
CA GLU A 830 -10.76 -6.23 -13.19
C GLU A 830 -11.74 -5.87 -14.30
N PHE A 831 -12.18 -6.84 -15.11
CA PHE A 831 -13.21 -6.59 -16.12
C PHE A 831 -14.62 -6.55 -15.52
N LYS A 832 -14.92 -7.44 -14.56
CA LYS A 832 -16.27 -7.60 -14.01
C LYS A 832 -16.52 -6.67 -12.82
N GLY A 833 -17.73 -6.12 -12.71
CA GLY A 833 -18.11 -5.23 -11.61
C GLY A 833 -18.87 -3.97 -12.05
N TYR A 834 -18.93 -2.98 -11.16
CA TYR A 834 -19.61 -1.70 -11.38
C TYR A 834 -18.63 -0.58 -11.75
N TYR A 835 -19.03 0.32 -12.64
CA TYR A 835 -18.26 1.49 -13.10
C TYR A 835 -19.16 2.72 -13.10
N SER A 836 -18.69 3.84 -12.58
CA SER A 836 -19.53 5.03 -12.37
C SER A 836 -19.52 5.99 -13.57
N ASN A 837 -20.54 6.85 -13.63
CA ASN A 837 -20.61 8.00 -14.52
C ASN A 837 -20.48 7.62 -16.01
N LEU A 838 -21.32 6.70 -16.49
CA LEU A 838 -21.29 6.20 -17.87
C LEU A 838 -21.80 7.25 -18.87
N TYR A 839 -21.04 7.47 -19.95
CA TYR A 839 -21.47 8.26 -21.11
C TYR A 839 -21.78 7.37 -22.32
N TRP A 840 -20.90 6.41 -22.59
CA TRP A 840 -21.11 5.39 -23.61
C TRP A 840 -20.18 4.19 -23.40
N VAL A 841 -20.56 3.03 -23.91
CA VAL A 841 -19.76 1.81 -23.93
C VAL A 841 -19.89 1.13 -25.28
N LYS A 842 -18.74 0.76 -25.85
CA LYS A 842 -18.61 -0.13 -27.00
C LYS A 842 -18.18 -1.51 -26.50
N LEU A 843 -19.11 -2.46 -26.54
CA LEU A 843 -18.89 -3.85 -26.17
C LEU A 843 -18.29 -4.61 -27.35
N GLN A 844 -17.06 -5.08 -27.18
CA GLN A 844 -16.35 -5.86 -28.17
C GLN A 844 -16.66 -7.34 -27.97
N ASN A 845 -17.05 -8.04 -29.03
CA ASN A 845 -17.33 -9.47 -28.97
C ASN A 845 -16.79 -10.24 -30.18
N THR A 846 -17.01 -11.56 -30.21
CA THR A 846 -16.50 -12.46 -31.25
C THR A 846 -17.12 -12.24 -32.63
N SER A 847 -18.30 -11.64 -32.73
CA SER A 847 -19.03 -11.44 -33.99
C SER A 847 -18.92 -9.99 -34.50
N GLN A 848 -19.48 -9.04 -33.76
CA GLN A 848 -19.56 -7.63 -34.14
C GLN A 848 -19.86 -6.76 -32.92
N PRO A 849 -19.28 -5.55 -32.79
CA PRO A 849 -19.45 -4.73 -31.61
C PRO A 849 -20.88 -4.18 -31.45
N VAL A 850 -21.24 -3.84 -30.22
CA VAL A 850 -22.46 -3.10 -29.89
C VAL A 850 -22.07 -1.84 -29.15
N THR A 851 -22.59 -0.69 -29.57
CA THR A 851 -22.37 0.57 -28.84
C THR A 851 -23.65 1.00 -28.15
N ILE A 852 -23.55 1.33 -26.87
CA ILE A 852 -24.62 1.90 -26.08
C ILE A 852 -24.19 3.29 -25.59
N TYR A 853 -25.02 4.30 -25.85
CA TYR A 853 -24.85 5.65 -25.31
C TYR A 853 -25.84 5.89 -24.18
N CYS A 854 -25.41 6.57 -23.13
CA CYS A 854 -26.23 6.98 -22.00
C CYS A 854 -26.48 8.48 -22.06
N ALA A 855 -27.75 8.87 -21.93
CA ALA A 855 -28.14 10.29 -21.82
C ALA A 855 -28.56 10.69 -20.40
N SER A 856 -28.59 9.74 -19.46
CA SER A 856 -28.87 10.00 -18.05
C SER A 856 -27.59 10.23 -17.26
N GLU A 857 -27.64 11.12 -16.28
CA GLU A 857 -26.58 11.33 -15.28
C GLU A 857 -26.57 10.23 -14.22
N ASP A 858 -25.46 10.08 -13.51
CA ASP A 858 -25.28 9.17 -12.38
C ASP A 858 -25.59 7.68 -12.68
N VAL A 859 -25.47 7.28 -13.95
CA VAL A 859 -25.65 5.88 -14.36
C VAL A 859 -24.36 5.12 -14.20
N TYR A 860 -24.43 4.00 -13.47
CA TYR A 860 -23.37 3.03 -13.37
C TYR A 860 -23.52 1.96 -14.46
N LEU A 861 -22.43 1.61 -15.11
CA LEU A 861 -22.33 0.41 -15.93
C LEU A 861 -21.99 -0.78 -15.04
N ARG A 862 -22.72 -1.89 -15.15
CA ARG A 862 -22.30 -3.16 -14.57
C ARG A 862 -21.96 -4.16 -15.67
N LEU A 863 -20.79 -4.79 -15.54
CA LEU A 863 -20.28 -5.83 -16.43
C LEU A 863 -20.19 -7.15 -15.65
N PHE A 864 -21.12 -8.07 -15.87
CA PHE A 864 -21.14 -9.43 -15.32
C PHE A 864 -21.02 -9.50 -13.79
N THR A 865 -21.18 -10.71 -13.23
CA THR A 865 -20.97 -10.96 -11.80
C THR A 865 -19.56 -11.52 -11.63
N PRO A 866 -18.69 -10.86 -10.87
CA PRO A 866 -17.40 -11.43 -10.48
C PRO A 866 -17.59 -12.76 -9.77
N ALA A 867 -16.68 -13.71 -9.98
CA ALA A 867 -16.66 -14.91 -9.17
C ALA A 867 -16.17 -14.56 -7.75
N ASN A 868 -16.75 -15.22 -6.75
CA ASN A 868 -16.37 -15.06 -5.36
C ASN A 868 -15.26 -16.05 -4.99
N PRO A 869 -14.30 -15.64 -4.14
CA PRO A 869 -13.41 -16.58 -3.47
C PRO A 869 -14.19 -17.48 -2.50
N LYS A 870 -13.54 -18.50 -1.93
CA LYS A 870 -14.24 -19.54 -1.14
C LYS A 870 -14.81 -19.01 0.18
N ASN A 871 -14.06 -18.17 0.90
CA ASN A 871 -14.39 -17.65 2.23
C ASN A 871 -14.52 -16.12 2.18
N VAL A 872 -15.68 -15.61 1.75
CA VAL A 872 -15.85 -14.18 1.42
C VAL A 872 -16.17 -13.24 2.58
N TYR A 873 -16.59 -13.75 3.74
CA TYR A 873 -17.06 -12.91 4.86
C TYR A 873 -18.04 -11.81 4.41
N ASN A 874 -17.69 -10.52 4.58
CA ASN A 874 -18.50 -9.38 4.16
C ASN A 874 -18.02 -8.72 2.85
N THR A 875 -17.12 -9.36 2.09
CA THR A 875 -16.50 -8.78 0.88
C THR A 875 -17.15 -9.27 -0.42
N ALA A 876 -18.32 -9.91 -0.34
CA ALA A 876 -19.14 -10.31 -1.49
C ALA A 876 -20.44 -9.49 -1.57
N PRO A 877 -20.39 -8.27 -2.15
CA PRO A 877 -21.59 -7.45 -2.32
C PRO A 877 -22.54 -8.08 -3.36
N PRO A 878 -23.85 -7.82 -3.28
CA PRO A 878 -24.84 -8.45 -4.13
C PRO A 878 -24.83 -7.90 -5.57
N PHE A 879 -25.18 -8.75 -6.55
CA PHE A 879 -25.30 -8.38 -7.96
C PHE A 879 -26.70 -8.71 -8.51
N PRO A 880 -27.22 -7.93 -9.48
CA PRO A 880 -28.49 -8.21 -10.12
C PRO A 880 -28.42 -9.45 -11.02
N VAL A 881 -29.58 -10.07 -11.28
CA VAL A 881 -29.73 -11.13 -12.28
C VAL A 881 -29.58 -10.52 -13.68
N GLY A 882 -28.72 -11.11 -14.52
CA GLY A 882 -28.40 -10.65 -15.88
C GLY A 882 -26.90 -10.47 -16.10
N ASP A 883 -26.50 -9.91 -17.24
CA ASP A 883 -25.09 -9.87 -17.68
C ASP A 883 -24.55 -8.44 -17.81
N ILE A 884 -25.31 -7.56 -18.47
CA ILE A 884 -24.96 -6.14 -18.64
C ILE A 884 -26.09 -5.29 -18.06
N SER A 885 -25.74 -4.32 -17.22
CA SER A 885 -26.74 -3.50 -16.53
C SER A 885 -26.40 -2.02 -16.53
N PHE A 886 -27.44 -1.19 -16.51
CA PHE A 886 -27.37 0.26 -16.39
C PHE A 886 -28.12 0.65 -15.12
N MET A 887 -27.38 1.09 -14.11
CA MET A 887 -27.84 1.17 -12.73
C MET A 887 -27.89 2.61 -12.25
N HIS A 888 -28.87 2.96 -11.43
CA HIS A 888 -28.92 4.21 -10.66
C HIS A 888 -28.37 4.03 -9.24
N ALA A 889 -28.24 2.78 -8.77
CA ALA A 889 -27.69 2.46 -7.45
C ALA A 889 -26.93 1.14 -7.47
N ILE A 890 -25.85 1.09 -6.72
CA ILE A 890 -24.94 -0.06 -6.54
C ILE A 890 -24.74 -0.32 -5.04
N PRO A 891 -24.32 -1.53 -4.63
CA PRO A 891 -24.11 -1.84 -3.22
C PRO A 891 -22.80 -1.25 -2.68
N ALA A 892 -22.73 -1.12 -1.36
CA ALA A 892 -21.47 -0.97 -0.62
C ALA A 892 -20.81 -2.34 -0.40
N ILE A 893 -19.50 -2.34 -0.13
CA ILE A 893 -18.73 -3.54 0.23
C ILE A 893 -18.26 -3.45 1.68
N GLY A 894 -18.19 -4.59 2.38
CA GLY A 894 -17.65 -4.68 3.73
C GLY A 894 -16.15 -5.03 3.76
N THR A 895 -15.72 -5.59 4.88
CA THR A 895 -14.35 -6.03 5.17
C THR A 895 -14.38 -7.46 5.74
N LYS A 896 -13.22 -8.07 6.03
CA LYS A 896 -13.17 -9.37 6.75
C LYS A 896 -13.88 -9.28 8.10
N SER A 897 -13.68 -8.18 8.83
CA SER A 897 -14.15 -7.97 10.21
C SER A 897 -15.48 -7.22 10.33
N GLN A 898 -15.87 -6.43 9.33
CA GLN A 898 -16.99 -5.50 9.43
C GLN A 898 -17.92 -5.58 8.22
N LYS A 899 -19.24 -5.53 8.48
CA LYS A 899 -20.24 -5.35 7.42
C LYS A 899 -20.17 -3.95 6.84
N ALA A 900 -20.61 -3.77 5.60
CA ALA A 900 -20.59 -2.48 4.92
C ALA A 900 -21.29 -1.38 5.73
N GLU A 901 -22.46 -1.65 6.32
CA GLU A 901 -23.23 -0.68 7.10
C GLU A 901 -22.51 -0.16 8.36
N ASN A 902 -21.47 -0.87 8.83
CA ASN A 902 -20.67 -0.47 10.00
C ASN A 902 -19.42 0.35 9.64
N THR A 903 -19.17 0.57 8.34
CA THR A 903 -17.98 1.29 7.84
C THR A 903 -18.21 2.79 7.64
N GLY A 904 -19.39 3.29 8.00
CA GLY A 904 -19.77 4.70 7.92
C GLY A 904 -21.01 4.97 7.07
N PRO A 905 -21.44 6.24 6.96
CA PRO A 905 -22.63 6.63 6.24
C PRO A 905 -22.68 6.18 4.77
N ALA A 906 -21.55 6.11 4.07
CA ALA A 906 -21.52 5.64 2.69
C ALA A 906 -21.79 4.12 2.57
N GLY A 907 -21.57 3.37 3.66
CA GLY A 907 -21.73 1.91 3.73
C GLY A 907 -23.17 1.43 3.92
N ILE A 908 -24.10 2.30 4.31
CA ILE A 908 -25.52 1.92 4.52
C ILE A 908 -26.21 1.56 3.18
N LYS A 909 -27.34 0.86 3.22
CA LYS A 909 -28.14 0.55 2.01
C LYS A 909 -28.62 1.80 1.27
N ASN A 910 -28.93 1.67 -0.01
CA ASN A 910 -29.52 2.76 -0.79
C ASN A 910 -30.97 3.01 -0.31
N ARG A 911 -31.40 4.27 -0.36
CA ARG A 911 -32.75 4.70 0.03
C ARG A 911 -33.31 5.64 -1.01
N TYR A 912 -34.52 5.37 -1.48
CA TYR A 912 -35.27 6.26 -2.36
C TYR A 912 -36.75 5.96 -2.24
N TYR A 913 -37.55 6.98 -1.89
CA TYR A 913 -38.96 6.78 -1.56
C TYR A 913 -39.81 7.98 -1.98
N ASP A 914 -40.94 7.69 -2.62
CA ASP A 914 -42.03 8.63 -2.88
C ASP A 914 -43.36 7.97 -2.48
N TYR A 915 -44.10 8.58 -1.56
CA TYR A 915 -45.36 8.02 -1.05
C TYR A 915 -46.43 7.93 -2.15
N SER A 916 -46.55 8.97 -2.98
CA SER A 916 -47.51 9.07 -4.09
C SER A 916 -47.19 8.17 -5.28
N ARG A 917 -45.92 7.74 -5.40
CA ARG A 917 -45.34 7.16 -6.62
C ARG A 917 -45.66 8.00 -7.86
N ASP A 918 -45.50 9.32 -7.74
CA ASP A 918 -45.74 10.27 -8.83
C ASP A 918 -44.73 9.99 -9.97
N PRO A 919 -45.19 9.80 -11.23
CA PRO A 919 -44.30 9.64 -12.37
C PRO A 919 -43.20 10.70 -12.51
N GLU A 920 -43.40 11.92 -12.00
CA GLU A 920 -42.39 12.98 -12.03
C GLU A 920 -41.18 12.68 -11.13
N TYR A 921 -41.39 11.96 -10.02
CA TYR A 921 -40.32 11.53 -9.13
C TYR A 921 -39.76 10.13 -9.48
N ALA A 922 -40.25 9.49 -10.54
CA ALA A 922 -39.66 8.23 -11.00
C ALA A 922 -38.28 8.48 -11.59
N LYS A 923 -37.31 7.58 -11.36
CA LYS A 923 -35.95 7.74 -11.89
C LYS A 923 -35.91 7.49 -13.40
N PRO A 924 -35.51 8.47 -14.23
CA PRO A 924 -35.48 8.32 -15.67
C PRO A 924 -34.13 7.77 -16.17
N LEU A 925 -34.19 6.75 -17.01
CA LEU A 925 -33.05 6.21 -17.75
C LEU A 925 -33.29 6.32 -19.25
N THR A 926 -32.41 7.05 -19.95
CA THR A 926 -32.41 7.13 -21.41
C THR A 926 -31.12 6.52 -21.98
N LEU A 927 -31.28 5.49 -22.82
CA LEU A 927 -30.19 4.79 -23.51
C LEU A 927 -30.40 4.82 -25.03
N TYR A 928 -29.32 4.84 -25.79
CA TYR A 928 -29.32 4.68 -27.24
C TYR A 928 -28.46 3.49 -27.63
N PHE A 929 -28.99 2.58 -28.43
CA PHE A 929 -28.30 1.40 -28.92
C PHE A 929 -28.00 1.54 -30.40
N ASP A 930 -26.73 1.34 -30.74
CA ASP A 930 -26.25 1.19 -32.11
C ASP A 930 -25.89 -0.29 -32.36
N PHE A 931 -26.72 -0.93 -33.18
CA PHE A 931 -26.61 -2.32 -33.59
C PHE A 931 -26.10 -2.47 -35.03
N SER A 932 -25.55 -1.42 -35.63
CA SER A 932 -24.97 -1.47 -36.98
C SER A 932 -23.77 -2.42 -37.07
N GLY A 933 -23.07 -2.65 -35.94
CA GLY A 933 -21.87 -3.46 -35.90
C GLY A 933 -20.66 -2.79 -36.57
N ASN A 934 -20.69 -1.47 -36.74
CA ASN A 934 -19.57 -0.70 -37.28
C ASN A 934 -18.42 -0.60 -36.27
N GLU A 935 -17.18 -0.69 -36.76
CA GLU A 935 -15.98 -0.51 -35.94
C GLU A 935 -15.61 0.96 -35.77
#